data_AF-A0A0E0H349-F1
#
_entry.id   AF-A0A0E0H349-F1
#
_cell.length_a   1.000
_cell.length_b   1.000
_cell.length_c   1.000
_cell.angle_alpha   90.00
_cell.angle_beta   90.00
_cell.angle_gamma   90.00
#
_symmetry.space_group_name_H-M   'P 1'
#
loop_
_entity.id
_entity.type
_entity.pdbx_description
1 polymer ?
#
loop_
_entity_poly.entity_id
_entity_poly.type
_entity_poly.pdbx_seq_one_letter_code
_entity_poly.pdbx_strand_id
1 'polypeptide(L)'
;MAVAAATRIAVVVVAALAALAPGARGLRRDDFPVGFLFGAATSAYQIEGAYLDDNKGLNNWDVFTHTQAGRISDRRNGDVADDHYHRYTEDVEILHNLGVNSYRFSISWARILPRGRFGGVNSAGIAFYNRLIDALLQKGIQPFVTLNHFDIPQELEIRYGGWLGAGIRKEFGYYSDVCFKAFGDRVRFWTTFNEPNLITKFQFMLGAYPPNRCSPPFGSCNSGDSRREPYTAAHNILLSHAAAVHNYKTNYQAKQGGSIGIVVAMKWYEPLTNSTEDVRAARRALAFEVDWFLDPIFFGEYPREMREILSSNLPKFTPEEKKLLQNKVDFIGINQYTAIYAKDCIYSPCALNTYEGNALVYTTGVRNGAKIGKPTAFSTYFVVPESIESAVMYVNGRYKDTTIYITENGYSQHSDTNMEDLINDVERVNYLQGYLKYLSSAVRKGANVGGYFMWSLIDNFEWVFGYTIKFGLYHVDFDTQERIPKMSAKWYRDFLTGSNVTDDTQVRRMANITMYGDCSKKSIITGSKNIADGVRIWKTATFAVDSDRFTAMRLGIRNTAGEEKQQTLALRVKADKSIFFNCRIEGNQDTLFAQAYRQFYRSCVILVKPSLPGKPTVVTAHGRRDRQQTTGFVVHHSQVVAAAPPAAFARPRAAGLRPPGAARGEDSGPRRDTAERCNSAIVVASQGLSISLSRRV
;
A
#
# COMPACT_ATOMS: atom_id res chain seq x y z
N MET A 1 -28.84 -52.92 27.70
CA MET A 1 -28.31 -51.55 27.92
C MET A 1 -27.01 -51.34 27.15
N ALA A 2 -27.04 -51.28 25.80
CA ALA A 2 -25.82 -51.13 24.99
C ALA A 2 -25.88 -49.99 23.94
N VAL A 3 -27.08 -49.52 23.60
CA VAL A 3 -27.27 -48.51 22.52
C VAL A 3 -27.12 -47.07 23.03
N ALA A 4 -27.31 -46.80 24.33
CA ALA A 4 -27.23 -45.45 24.89
C ALA A 4 -25.80 -44.94 25.17
N ALA A 5 -24.81 -45.84 25.25
CA ALA A 5 -23.41 -45.47 25.51
C ALA A 5 -22.68 -44.97 24.25
N ALA A 6 -22.92 -45.63 23.10
CA ALA A 6 -22.30 -45.27 21.82
C ALA A 6 -22.63 -43.83 21.39
N THR A 7 -23.88 -43.40 21.56
CA THR A 7 -24.32 -42.04 21.17
C THR A 7 -23.66 -40.93 22.00
N ARG A 8 -23.36 -41.18 23.28
CA ARG A 8 -22.66 -40.19 24.13
C ARG A 8 -21.17 -40.09 23.79
N ILE A 9 -20.51 -41.21 23.47
CA ILE A 9 -19.11 -41.19 23.03
C ILE A 9 -19.00 -40.50 21.66
N ALA A 10 -19.89 -40.78 20.71
CA ALA A 10 -19.91 -40.12 19.40
C ALA A 10 -20.08 -38.59 19.51
N VAL A 11 -20.99 -38.10 20.36
CA VAL A 11 -21.21 -36.65 20.56
C VAL A 11 -20.01 -35.97 21.23
N VAL A 12 -19.36 -36.61 22.21
CA VAL A 12 -18.15 -36.07 22.85
C VAL A 12 -16.95 -36.07 21.91
N VAL A 13 -16.78 -37.11 21.08
CA VAL A 13 -15.70 -37.17 20.08
C VAL A 13 -15.92 -36.15 18.95
N VAL A 14 -17.16 -35.94 18.49
CA VAL A 14 -17.48 -34.89 17.51
C VAL A 14 -17.27 -33.48 18.10
N ALA A 15 -17.61 -33.26 19.38
CA ALA A 15 -17.32 -31.99 20.06
C ALA A 15 -15.80 -31.75 20.24
N ALA A 16 -15.02 -32.79 20.57
CA ALA A 16 -13.57 -32.70 20.68
C ALA A 16 -12.87 -32.50 19.31
N LEU A 17 -13.39 -33.10 18.24
CA LEU A 17 -12.91 -32.87 16.87
C LEU A 17 -13.32 -31.50 16.31
N ALA A 18 -14.50 -30.98 16.69
CA ALA A 18 -14.90 -29.62 16.37
C ALA A 18 -14.03 -28.56 17.08
N ALA A 19 -13.44 -28.90 18.25
CA ALA A 19 -12.44 -28.07 18.93
C ALA A 19 -11.03 -28.17 18.34
N LEU A 20 -10.79 -29.10 17.41
CA LEU A 20 -9.50 -29.31 16.71
C LEU A 20 -9.53 -28.90 15.24
N ALA A 21 -10.67 -28.50 14.70
CA ALA A 21 -10.71 -27.67 13.52
C ALA A 21 -10.29 -26.24 13.91
N PRO A 22 -9.25 -25.64 13.31
CA PRO A 22 -9.03 -24.21 13.42
C PRO A 22 -10.15 -23.51 12.63
N GLY A 23 -11.28 -23.29 13.30
CA GLY A 23 -12.33 -22.41 12.81
C GLY A 23 -11.69 -21.08 12.43
N ALA A 24 -12.03 -20.56 11.26
CA ALA A 24 -11.42 -19.37 10.68
C ALA A 24 -11.83 -18.10 11.46
N ARG A 25 -11.31 -17.94 12.68
CA ARG A 25 -11.29 -16.69 13.41
C ARG A 25 -10.46 -15.71 12.57
N GLY A 26 -11.10 -14.64 12.12
CA GLY A 26 -10.44 -13.57 11.38
C GLY A 26 -9.29 -12.99 12.21
N LEU A 27 -8.23 -12.58 11.51
CA LEU A 27 -7.05 -11.93 12.09
C LEU A 27 -7.48 -10.70 12.92
N ARG A 28 -7.07 -10.64 14.18
CA ARG A 28 -7.36 -9.54 15.11
C ARG A 28 -6.08 -8.96 15.67
N ARG A 29 -6.12 -7.69 16.08
CA ARG A 29 -5.03 -7.06 16.86
C ARG A 29 -4.67 -7.88 18.09
N ASP A 30 -5.67 -8.48 18.75
CA ASP A 30 -5.50 -9.31 19.95
C ASP A 30 -4.78 -10.66 19.70
N ASP A 31 -4.50 -11.02 18.44
CA ASP A 31 -3.64 -12.17 18.12
C ASP A 31 -2.14 -11.87 18.35
N PHE A 32 -1.81 -10.65 18.75
CA PHE A 32 -0.47 -10.15 19.07
C PHE A 32 -0.37 -9.74 20.55
N PRO A 33 0.86 -9.67 21.13
CA PRO A 33 1.04 -9.39 22.55
C PRO A 33 0.54 -8.00 22.98
N VAL A 34 0.17 -7.87 24.26
CA VAL A 34 -0.08 -6.56 24.87
C VAL A 34 1.19 -5.71 24.78
N GLY A 35 1.05 -4.46 24.33
CA GLY A 35 2.18 -3.55 24.13
C GLY A 35 2.91 -3.69 22.78
N PHE A 36 2.49 -4.62 21.91
CA PHE A 36 3.07 -4.74 20.56
C PHE A 36 2.94 -3.43 19.77
N LEU A 37 4.06 -3.02 19.15
CA LEU A 37 4.10 -1.81 18.34
C LEU A 37 3.55 -2.10 16.94
N PHE A 38 2.47 -1.41 16.57
CA PHE A 38 1.97 -1.35 15.21
C PHE A 38 2.20 0.04 14.68
N GLY A 39 2.89 0.14 13.55
CA GLY A 39 3.28 1.41 12.95
C GLY A 39 3.30 1.41 11.43
N ALA A 40 3.63 2.56 10.88
CA ALA A 40 4.07 2.71 9.50
C ALA A 40 5.53 3.19 9.48
N ALA A 41 6.20 2.98 8.36
CA ALA A 41 7.60 3.35 8.15
C ALA A 41 7.77 4.29 6.94
N THR A 42 8.82 5.12 7.02
CA THR A 42 9.28 6.09 6.01
C THR A 42 10.77 6.37 6.21
N SER A 43 11.41 7.11 5.28
CA SER A 43 12.78 7.61 5.45
C SER A 43 12.94 9.05 4.96
N ALA A 44 13.92 9.76 5.52
CA ALA A 44 14.09 11.20 5.37
C ALA A 44 14.20 11.65 3.91
N TYR A 45 15.16 11.12 3.15
CA TYR A 45 15.33 11.50 1.74
C TYR A 45 14.14 11.12 0.86
N GLN A 46 13.36 10.12 1.25
CA GLN A 46 12.24 9.65 0.47
C GLN A 46 10.97 10.50 0.63
N ILE A 47 10.81 11.20 1.76
CA ILE A 47 9.58 11.96 2.09
C ILE A 47 9.79 13.45 2.42
N GLU A 48 10.94 13.87 2.95
CA GLU A 48 11.07 15.20 3.59
C GLU A 48 11.00 16.35 2.60
N GLY A 49 11.71 16.26 1.48
CA GLY A 49 11.98 17.40 0.62
C GLY A 49 12.80 18.47 1.33
N ALA A 50 12.52 19.73 1.01
CA ALA A 50 13.15 20.90 1.62
C ALA A 50 14.69 20.78 1.62
N TYR A 51 15.25 20.37 0.46
CA TYR A 51 16.60 19.81 0.40
C TYR A 51 17.72 20.85 0.58
N LEU A 52 17.42 22.13 0.37
CA LEU A 52 18.31 23.28 0.60
C LEU A 52 17.83 24.20 1.75
N ASP A 53 16.66 23.94 2.30
CA ASP A 53 16.04 24.84 3.28
C ASP A 53 16.74 24.74 4.64
N ASP A 54 16.62 25.82 5.43
CA ASP A 54 17.04 25.86 6.83
C ASP A 54 18.49 25.35 7.07
N ASN A 55 19.40 25.71 6.16
CA ASN A 55 20.81 25.33 6.16
C ASN A 55 21.07 23.80 6.12
N LYS A 56 20.16 22.99 5.58
CA LYS A 56 20.46 21.59 5.26
C LYS A 56 21.66 21.53 4.29
N GLY A 57 22.59 20.61 4.55
CA GLY A 57 23.66 20.28 3.61
C GLY A 57 23.20 19.34 2.51
N LEU A 58 23.91 19.32 1.38
CA LEU A 58 23.73 18.27 0.38
C LEU A 58 24.16 16.91 0.96
N ASN A 59 23.35 15.89 0.74
CA ASN A 59 23.67 14.49 0.95
C ASN A 59 24.10 13.83 -0.39
N ASN A 60 24.59 12.60 -0.29
CA ASN A 60 25.01 11.77 -1.42
C ASN A 60 23.90 11.51 -2.45
N TRP A 61 22.63 11.47 -2.04
CA TRP A 61 21.48 11.30 -2.93
C TRP A 61 21.04 12.57 -3.64
N ASP A 62 21.10 13.73 -2.98
CA ASP A 62 20.88 15.05 -3.60
C ASP A 62 21.82 15.16 -4.81
N VAL A 63 23.13 14.95 -4.60
CA VAL A 63 24.14 15.05 -5.68
C VAL A 63 23.94 13.98 -6.75
N PHE A 64 23.62 12.73 -6.37
CA PHE A 64 23.44 11.64 -7.33
C PHE A 64 22.25 11.85 -8.26
N THR A 65 21.09 12.23 -7.71
CA THR A 65 19.88 12.45 -8.52
C THR A 65 20.03 13.64 -9.45
N HIS A 66 20.71 14.72 -9.01
CA HIS A 66 21.01 15.87 -9.86
C HIS A 66 22.06 15.59 -10.96
N THR A 67 23.17 14.92 -10.61
CA THR A 67 24.30 14.70 -11.56
C THR A 67 24.13 13.46 -12.43
N GLN A 68 23.31 12.49 -12.00
CA GLN A 68 23.09 11.22 -12.70
C GLN A 68 21.59 10.92 -12.87
N ALA A 69 20.76 11.94 -13.11
CA ALA A 69 19.30 11.80 -13.28
C ALA A 69 18.87 10.66 -14.23
N GLY A 70 19.66 10.35 -15.26
CA GLY A 70 19.43 9.22 -16.16
C GLY A 70 19.51 7.82 -15.52
N ARG A 71 19.97 7.70 -14.27
CA ARG A 71 19.91 6.46 -13.45
C ARG A 71 18.63 6.34 -12.63
N ILE A 72 17.82 7.39 -12.53
CA ILE A 72 16.51 7.34 -11.89
C ILE A 72 15.47 7.07 -12.98
N SER A 73 14.57 6.12 -12.74
CA SER A 73 13.69 5.55 -13.78
C SER A 73 12.76 6.58 -14.43
N ASP A 74 12.29 7.57 -13.67
CA ASP A 74 11.52 8.73 -14.17
C ASP A 74 12.32 10.04 -14.19
N ARG A 75 13.63 9.98 -13.94
CA ARG A 75 14.58 11.11 -13.89
C ARG A 75 14.27 12.19 -12.85
N ARG A 76 13.39 11.92 -11.86
CA ARG A 76 13.11 12.85 -10.76
C ARG A 76 14.09 12.66 -9.58
N ASN A 77 13.95 13.51 -8.58
CA ASN A 77 14.78 13.60 -7.38
C ASN A 77 13.91 13.74 -6.11
N GLY A 78 14.55 13.83 -4.95
CA GLY A 78 13.92 13.98 -3.63
C GLY A 78 13.78 15.43 -3.16
N ASP A 79 13.92 16.42 -4.05
CA ASP A 79 14.02 17.85 -3.69
C ASP A 79 12.79 18.36 -2.91
N VAL A 80 11.62 17.95 -3.40
CA VAL A 80 10.31 18.16 -2.76
C VAL A 80 9.83 16.88 -2.08
N ALA A 81 10.09 15.70 -2.67
CA ALA A 81 9.58 14.42 -2.17
C ALA A 81 8.06 14.49 -1.91
N ASP A 82 7.64 14.25 -0.67
CA ASP A 82 6.26 14.39 -0.20
C ASP A 82 6.06 15.68 0.62
N ASP A 83 7.02 16.61 0.61
CA ASP A 83 7.01 17.87 1.37
C ASP A 83 6.79 17.68 2.88
N HIS A 84 7.17 16.52 3.42
CA HIS A 84 6.95 16.18 4.84
C HIS A 84 7.66 17.16 5.79
N TYR A 85 8.75 17.81 5.36
CA TYR A 85 9.41 18.86 6.16
C TYR A 85 8.44 19.98 6.57
N HIS A 86 7.56 20.40 5.66
CA HIS A 86 6.53 21.41 5.91
C HIS A 86 5.20 20.79 6.37
N ARG A 87 4.88 19.57 5.91
CA ARG A 87 3.58 18.90 6.11
C ARG A 87 3.52 17.87 7.23
N TYR A 88 4.57 17.71 8.04
CA TYR A 88 4.63 16.68 9.08
C TYR A 88 3.41 16.62 10.01
N THR A 89 2.73 17.74 10.27
CA THR A 89 1.49 17.78 11.08
C THR A 89 0.33 17.04 10.42
N GLU A 90 0.17 17.14 9.09
CA GLU A 90 -0.83 16.40 8.31
C GLU A 90 -0.55 14.90 8.38
N ASP A 91 0.72 14.50 8.18
CA ASP A 91 1.12 13.09 8.22
C ASP A 91 1.04 12.50 9.65
N VAL A 92 1.25 13.30 10.70
CA VAL A 92 1.01 12.90 12.10
C VAL A 92 -0.48 12.71 12.40
N GLU A 93 -1.37 13.56 11.88
CA GLU A 93 -2.81 13.34 11.98
C GLU A 93 -3.24 12.08 11.20
N ILE A 94 -2.63 11.80 10.04
CA ILE A 94 -2.85 10.55 9.31
C ILE A 94 -2.44 9.33 10.15
N LEU A 95 -1.26 9.34 10.77
CA LEU A 95 -0.80 8.28 11.67
C LEU A 95 -1.76 8.10 12.86
N HIS A 96 -2.20 9.18 13.49
CA HIS A 96 -3.16 9.11 14.59
C HIS A 96 -4.50 8.50 14.14
N ASN A 97 -5.03 8.94 12.99
CA ASN A 97 -6.29 8.44 12.43
C ASN A 97 -6.20 6.99 11.88
N LEU A 98 -5.00 6.49 11.60
CA LEU A 98 -4.74 5.07 11.33
C LEU A 98 -4.81 4.21 12.60
N GLY A 99 -4.71 4.79 13.80
CA GLY A 99 -4.68 4.03 15.06
C GLY A 99 -3.36 3.29 15.31
N VAL A 100 -2.26 3.71 14.68
CA VAL A 100 -0.92 3.21 15.01
C VAL A 100 -0.45 3.75 16.36
N ASN A 101 0.36 2.97 17.08
CA ASN A 101 0.96 3.38 18.35
C ASN A 101 2.48 3.66 18.23
N SER A 102 3.05 3.53 17.03
CA SER A 102 4.45 3.83 16.74
C SER A 102 4.62 4.33 15.31
N TYR A 103 5.64 5.14 15.07
CA TYR A 103 6.01 5.62 13.73
C TYR A 103 7.51 5.52 13.54
N ARG A 104 7.91 4.82 12.46
CA ARG A 104 9.31 4.68 12.08
C ARG A 104 9.68 5.70 11.00
N PHE A 105 10.64 6.55 11.34
CA PHE A 105 11.22 7.54 10.42
C PHE A 105 12.74 7.57 10.59
N SER A 106 13.45 8.24 9.68
CA SER A 106 14.89 8.49 9.84
C SER A 106 15.18 9.97 10.03
N ILE A 107 16.33 10.27 10.62
CA ILE A 107 16.88 11.63 10.71
C ILE A 107 17.85 11.80 9.54
N SER A 108 17.69 12.88 8.75
CA SER A 108 18.67 13.19 7.71
C SER A 108 19.95 13.74 8.33
N TRP A 109 21.04 13.01 8.17
CA TRP A 109 22.33 13.38 8.72
C TRP A 109 22.81 14.74 8.17
N ALA A 110 22.60 14.99 6.87
CA ALA A 110 22.97 16.27 6.26
C ALA A 110 22.10 17.45 6.72
N ARG A 111 20.89 17.21 7.25
CA ARG A 111 20.06 18.23 7.90
C ARG A 111 20.55 18.59 9.31
N ILE A 112 21.12 17.64 10.06
CA ILE A 112 21.67 17.87 11.41
C ILE A 112 23.12 18.39 11.40
N LEU A 113 23.98 17.82 10.54
CA LEU A 113 25.41 18.16 10.42
C LEU A 113 25.79 18.46 8.96
N PRO A 114 25.42 19.64 8.42
CA PRO A 114 25.62 20.00 7.01
C PRO A 114 27.07 19.88 6.52
N ARG A 115 28.06 20.07 7.40
CA ARG A 115 29.50 19.98 7.09
C ARG A 115 30.24 19.00 8.01
N GLY A 116 29.56 17.93 8.45
CA GLY A 116 30.08 16.95 9.41
C GLY A 116 30.36 17.55 10.80
N ARG A 117 31.15 16.85 11.62
CA ARG A 117 31.43 17.26 13.03
C ARG A 117 32.15 18.61 13.19
N PHE A 118 32.75 19.12 12.11
CA PHE A 118 33.43 20.41 12.10
C PHE A 118 32.51 21.56 11.64
N GLY A 119 31.29 21.26 11.23
CA GLY A 119 30.36 22.24 10.65
C GLY A 119 29.56 23.09 11.63
N GLY A 120 29.50 22.64 12.89
CA GLY A 120 28.44 23.01 13.84
C GLY A 120 27.19 22.13 13.68
N VAL A 121 26.35 22.07 14.72
CA VAL A 121 25.03 21.45 14.65
C VAL A 121 24.03 22.46 14.06
N ASN A 122 23.25 22.04 13.08
CA ASN A 122 22.17 22.88 12.54
C ASN A 122 20.97 22.91 13.49
N SER A 123 20.76 24.03 14.17
CA SER A 123 19.67 24.22 15.12
C SER A 123 18.28 24.14 14.48
N ALA A 124 18.13 24.52 13.21
CA ALA A 124 16.85 24.42 12.50
C ALA A 124 16.49 22.97 12.18
N GLY A 125 17.47 22.16 11.74
CA GLY A 125 17.32 20.72 11.60
C GLY A 125 16.93 20.03 12.92
N ILE A 126 17.58 20.39 14.04
CA ILE A 126 17.20 19.92 15.38
C ILE A 126 15.76 20.34 15.73
N ALA A 127 15.36 21.58 15.42
CA ALA A 127 14.02 22.09 15.69
C ALA A 127 12.93 21.33 14.90
N PHE A 128 13.19 20.94 13.65
CA PHE A 128 12.26 20.14 12.85
C PHE A 128 11.96 18.78 13.51
N TYR A 129 12.98 17.97 13.80
CA TYR A 129 12.75 16.66 14.41
C TYR A 129 12.17 16.76 15.82
N ASN A 130 12.51 17.79 16.59
CA ASN A 130 11.83 18.08 17.86
C ASN A 130 10.32 18.27 17.65
N ARG A 131 9.90 19.15 16.72
CA ARG A 131 8.48 19.37 16.43
C ARG A 131 7.76 18.10 15.98
N LEU A 132 8.40 17.26 15.15
CA LEU A 132 7.85 15.97 14.72
C LEU A 132 7.69 15.02 15.92
N ILE A 133 8.73 14.84 16.73
CA ILE A 133 8.74 13.98 17.91
C ILE A 133 7.66 14.42 18.91
N ASP A 134 7.54 15.73 19.18
CA ASP A 134 6.56 16.28 20.11
C ASP A 134 5.13 16.09 19.59
N ALA A 135 4.89 16.28 18.29
CA ALA A 135 3.59 16.06 17.66
C ALA A 135 3.17 14.57 17.71
N LEU A 136 4.09 13.64 17.46
CA LEU A 136 3.85 12.19 17.59
C LEU A 136 3.48 11.82 19.03
N LEU A 137 4.24 12.29 20.01
CA LEU A 137 4.01 11.98 21.42
C LEU A 137 2.71 12.59 21.97
N GLN A 138 2.33 13.79 21.51
CA GLN A 138 1.01 14.38 21.80
C GLN A 138 -0.16 13.52 21.29
N LYS A 139 0.06 12.71 20.26
CA LYS A 139 -0.91 11.75 19.72
C LYS A 139 -0.77 10.32 20.28
N GLY A 140 0.13 10.11 21.24
CA GLY A 140 0.42 8.80 21.84
C GLY A 140 1.22 7.85 20.95
N ILE A 141 1.85 8.37 19.89
CA ILE A 141 2.60 7.60 18.89
C ILE A 141 4.08 7.61 19.29
N GLN A 142 4.66 6.42 19.49
CA GLN A 142 6.05 6.27 19.90
C GLN A 142 7.03 6.48 18.73
N PRO A 143 8.02 7.37 18.82
CA PRO A 143 9.06 7.51 17.81
C PRO A 143 10.00 6.29 17.76
N PHE A 144 10.14 5.69 16.58
CA PHE A 144 11.09 4.61 16.29
C PHE A 144 12.13 5.10 15.28
N VAL A 145 13.22 5.67 15.77
CA VAL A 145 14.09 6.56 14.98
C VAL A 145 15.27 5.82 14.36
N THR A 146 15.45 5.96 13.05
CA THR A 146 16.60 5.46 12.31
C THR A 146 17.64 6.57 12.11
N LEU A 147 18.87 6.38 12.58
CA LEU A 147 19.94 7.39 12.50
C LEU A 147 20.49 7.54 11.08
N ASN A 148 20.74 6.44 10.36
CA ASN A 148 21.13 6.48 8.95
C ASN A 148 20.23 5.58 8.10
N HIS A 149 19.61 6.19 7.08
CA HIS A 149 18.85 5.48 6.05
C HIS A 149 19.41 5.87 4.68
N PHE A 150 20.63 5.38 4.41
CA PHE A 150 21.40 5.55 3.17
C PHE A 150 21.89 6.97 2.86
N ASP A 151 21.27 8.02 3.42
CA ASP A 151 21.68 9.41 3.24
C ASP A 151 22.85 9.78 4.17
N ILE A 152 23.97 10.22 3.58
CA ILE A 152 25.11 10.80 4.31
C ILE A 152 25.46 12.15 3.71
N PRO A 153 25.97 13.13 4.49
CA PRO A 153 26.37 14.42 3.95
C PRO A 153 27.43 14.21 2.85
N GLN A 154 27.26 14.85 1.70
CA GLN A 154 28.20 14.78 0.57
C GLN A 154 29.62 15.21 0.99
N GLU A 155 29.70 16.11 1.97
CA GLU A 155 30.95 16.52 2.61
C GLU A 155 31.79 15.33 3.11
N LEU A 156 31.15 14.24 3.57
CA LEU A 156 31.84 13.05 4.07
C LEU A 156 32.28 12.11 2.95
N GLU A 157 31.54 12.06 1.83
CA GLU A 157 32.02 11.43 0.59
C GLU A 157 33.28 12.13 0.09
N ILE A 158 33.29 13.47 0.06
CA ILE A 158 34.43 14.27 -0.41
C ILE A 158 35.65 14.16 0.53
N ARG A 159 35.46 14.32 1.85
CA ARG A 159 36.58 14.35 2.81
C ARG A 159 37.19 12.99 3.12
N TYR A 160 36.37 11.93 3.08
CA TYR A 160 36.78 10.62 3.60
C TYR A 160 36.45 9.45 2.66
N GLY A 161 35.84 9.67 1.49
CA GLY A 161 35.34 8.57 0.64
C GLY A 161 34.16 7.83 1.27
N GLY A 162 33.36 8.54 2.09
CA GLY A 162 32.13 8.02 2.70
C GLY A 162 32.39 6.75 3.49
N TRP A 163 31.63 5.69 3.19
CA TRP A 163 31.77 4.41 3.89
C TRP A 163 33.08 3.67 3.62
N LEU A 164 33.89 4.05 2.63
CA LEU A 164 35.18 3.38 2.36
C LEU A 164 36.30 3.85 3.30
N GLY A 165 36.30 5.11 3.74
CA GLY A 165 37.33 5.64 4.63
C GLY A 165 36.98 5.50 6.11
N ALA A 166 37.93 5.03 6.91
CA ALA A 166 37.76 4.87 8.36
C ALA A 166 37.43 6.18 9.13
N GLY A 167 37.60 7.36 8.51
CA GLY A 167 37.18 8.64 9.06
C GLY A 167 35.68 8.71 9.38
N ILE A 168 34.84 8.04 8.58
CA ILE A 168 33.38 8.01 8.75
C ILE A 168 32.96 7.47 10.12
N ARG A 169 33.76 6.56 10.71
CA ARG A 169 33.52 5.98 12.05
C ARG A 169 33.42 7.07 13.13
N LYS A 170 34.27 8.09 13.05
CA LYS A 170 34.29 9.23 13.99
C LYS A 170 33.16 10.22 13.72
N GLU A 171 32.82 10.44 12.45
CA GLU A 171 31.72 11.32 12.06
C GLU A 171 30.36 10.74 12.50
N PHE A 172 30.12 9.43 12.29
CA PHE A 172 28.89 8.77 12.74
C PHE A 172 28.79 8.67 14.26
N GLY A 173 29.92 8.42 14.96
CA GLY A 173 29.97 8.47 16.42
C GLY A 173 29.58 9.84 16.98
N TYR A 174 30.05 10.93 16.38
CA TYR A 174 29.65 12.29 16.76
C TYR A 174 28.18 12.61 16.41
N TYR A 175 27.73 12.20 15.23
CA TYR A 175 26.34 12.40 14.78
C TYR A 175 25.33 11.69 15.68
N SER A 176 25.55 10.40 15.98
CA SER A 176 24.69 9.64 16.88
C SER A 176 24.64 10.26 18.29
N ASP A 177 25.79 10.72 18.81
CA ASP A 177 25.87 11.44 20.10
C ASP A 177 25.05 12.74 20.12
N VAL A 178 25.08 13.53 19.04
CA VAL A 178 24.23 14.73 18.88
C VAL A 178 22.75 14.36 18.90
N CYS A 179 22.34 13.30 18.19
CA CYS A 179 20.95 12.84 18.17
C CYS A 179 20.49 12.30 19.55
N PHE A 180 21.33 11.53 20.25
CA PHE A 180 21.00 11.03 21.60
C PHE A 180 20.84 12.18 22.60
N LYS A 181 21.68 13.22 22.52
CA LYS A 181 21.57 14.44 23.34
C LYS A 181 20.31 15.25 23.05
N ALA A 182 19.96 15.41 21.78
CA ALA A 182 18.88 16.30 21.34
C ALA A 182 17.48 15.70 21.51
N PHE A 183 17.35 14.37 21.37
CA PHE A 183 16.05 13.71 21.21
C PHE A 183 15.82 12.52 22.15
N GLY A 184 16.88 11.98 22.77
CA GLY A 184 16.79 10.74 23.56
C GLY A 184 16.07 10.88 24.91
N ASP A 185 15.70 12.10 25.32
CA ASP A 185 14.74 12.32 26.41
C ASP A 185 13.34 11.81 26.06
N ARG A 186 12.98 11.83 24.76
CA ARG A 186 11.67 11.47 24.22
C ARG A 186 11.70 10.19 23.38
N VAL A 187 12.73 9.98 22.56
CA VAL A 187 12.90 8.80 21.70
C VAL A 187 13.33 7.58 22.51
N ARG A 188 12.55 6.48 22.41
CA ARG A 188 12.79 5.23 23.15
C ARG A 188 13.27 4.06 22.29
N PHE A 189 13.23 4.16 20.97
CA PHE A 189 13.74 3.13 20.06
C PHE A 189 14.67 3.75 19.03
N TRP A 190 15.93 3.31 19.05
CA TRP A 190 16.99 3.79 18.17
C TRP A 190 17.46 2.68 17.24
N THR A 191 17.34 2.87 15.94
CA THR A 191 18.01 2.08 14.91
C THR A 191 19.24 2.85 14.44
N THR A 192 20.41 2.21 14.48
CA THR A 192 21.66 2.79 13.96
C THR A 192 21.66 2.90 12.44
N PHE A 193 21.41 1.79 11.74
CA PHE A 193 21.42 1.69 10.27
C PHE A 193 20.18 0.98 9.75
N ASN A 194 19.64 1.48 8.64
CA ASN A 194 18.78 0.70 7.75
C ASN A 194 19.62 -0.17 6.80
N GLU A 195 19.22 -1.42 6.63
CA GLU A 195 19.66 -2.38 5.59
C GLU A 195 21.12 -2.25 5.11
N PRO A 196 22.11 -2.24 6.01
CA PRO A 196 23.51 -2.02 5.63
C PRO A 196 24.04 -3.14 4.71
N ASN A 197 23.42 -4.31 4.78
CA ASN A 197 23.66 -5.48 3.95
C ASN A 197 23.15 -5.36 2.49
N LEU A 198 22.12 -4.55 2.26
CA LEU A 198 21.58 -4.27 0.93
C LEU A 198 22.31 -3.10 0.29
N ILE A 199 22.40 -1.98 1.01
CA ILE A 199 22.96 -0.73 0.48
C ILE A 199 24.44 -0.88 0.09
N THR A 200 25.27 -1.57 0.89
CA THR A 200 26.68 -1.79 0.54
C THR A 200 26.86 -2.55 -0.79
N LYS A 201 25.96 -3.49 -1.13
CA LYS A 201 25.95 -4.14 -2.43
C LYS A 201 25.51 -3.18 -3.54
N PHE A 202 24.47 -2.37 -3.32
CA PHE A 202 24.01 -1.41 -4.32
C PHE A 202 25.01 -0.26 -4.56
N GLN A 203 25.73 0.18 -3.54
CA GLN A 203 26.70 1.28 -3.61
C GLN A 203 28.04 0.87 -4.25
N PHE A 204 28.57 -0.28 -3.84
CA PHE A 204 29.98 -0.66 -4.08
C PHE A 204 30.16 -1.98 -4.84
N MET A 205 29.12 -2.79 -5.01
CA MET A 205 29.19 -4.06 -5.75
C MET A 205 28.58 -3.92 -7.14
N LEU A 206 27.32 -3.52 -7.20
CA LEU A 206 26.58 -3.27 -8.45
C LEU A 206 26.74 -1.83 -8.94
N GLY A 207 27.07 -0.89 -8.03
CA GLY A 207 27.12 0.53 -8.31
C GLY A 207 25.78 1.09 -8.82
N ALA A 208 24.65 0.53 -8.43
CA ALA A 208 23.34 1.06 -8.77
C ALA A 208 23.04 2.38 -8.02
N TYR A 209 23.55 2.52 -6.80
CA TYR A 209 23.24 3.59 -5.83
C TYR A 209 24.50 4.45 -5.56
N PRO A 210 24.38 5.71 -5.08
CA PRO A 210 25.53 6.56 -4.82
C PRO A 210 26.46 5.98 -3.74
N PRO A 211 27.79 5.98 -3.91
CA PRO A 211 28.56 6.79 -4.88
C PRO A 211 28.79 6.15 -6.27
N ASN A 212 27.98 5.18 -6.71
CA ASN A 212 28.06 4.55 -8.04
C ASN A 212 29.43 3.91 -8.31
N ARG A 213 29.88 3.03 -7.40
CA ARG A 213 31.17 2.34 -7.51
C ARG A 213 30.98 0.86 -7.81
N CYS A 214 31.69 0.37 -8.82
CA CYS A 214 31.71 -1.03 -9.22
C CYS A 214 32.83 -1.32 -10.23
N SER A 215 33.06 -2.60 -10.49
CA SER A 215 34.01 -3.11 -11.48
C SER A 215 33.38 -4.20 -12.33
N PRO A 216 33.82 -4.44 -13.58
CA PRO A 216 33.37 -5.59 -14.37
C PRO A 216 33.63 -6.94 -13.67
N PRO A 217 32.78 -7.96 -13.86
CA PRO A 217 31.55 -7.98 -14.66
C PRO A 217 30.30 -7.45 -13.93
N PHE A 218 30.43 -6.99 -12.68
CA PHE A 218 29.29 -6.63 -11.82
C PHE A 218 28.53 -5.38 -12.30
N GLY A 219 29.25 -4.45 -12.95
CA GLY A 219 28.69 -3.25 -13.56
C GLY A 219 29.74 -2.46 -14.33
N SER A 220 29.33 -1.33 -14.91
CA SER A 220 30.10 -0.48 -15.82
C SER A 220 30.43 0.90 -15.22
N CYS A 221 30.77 0.95 -13.93
CA CYS A 221 31.13 2.19 -13.24
C CYS A 221 32.53 2.68 -13.65
N ASN A 222 32.75 4.00 -13.56
CA ASN A 222 34.04 4.62 -13.90
C ASN A 222 35.15 4.29 -12.90
N SER A 223 34.80 3.82 -11.69
CA SER A 223 35.75 3.34 -10.69
C SER A 223 35.04 2.47 -9.64
N GLY A 224 35.82 1.68 -8.91
CA GLY A 224 35.36 0.80 -7.84
C GLY A 224 36.08 -0.55 -7.86
N ASP A 225 35.91 -1.31 -6.79
CA ASP A 225 36.33 -2.71 -6.71
C ASP A 225 35.19 -3.51 -6.05
N SER A 226 34.34 -4.11 -6.88
CA SER A 226 33.16 -4.88 -6.44
C SER A 226 33.51 -6.10 -5.57
N ARG A 227 34.79 -6.48 -5.50
CA ARG A 227 35.28 -7.60 -4.71
C ARG A 227 35.83 -7.18 -3.35
N ARG A 228 36.02 -5.88 -3.09
CA ARG A 228 36.63 -5.37 -1.84
C ARG A 228 35.85 -4.24 -1.19
N GLU A 229 35.41 -3.26 -1.98
CA GLU A 229 34.73 -2.07 -1.47
C GLU A 229 33.44 -2.37 -0.68
N PRO A 230 32.56 -3.33 -1.07
CA PRO A 230 31.39 -3.69 -0.27
C PRO A 230 31.75 -4.16 1.15
N TYR A 231 32.83 -4.93 1.28
CA TYR A 231 33.27 -5.48 2.57
C TYR A 231 34.00 -4.44 3.42
N THR A 232 34.80 -3.56 2.79
CA THR A 232 35.39 -2.38 3.45
C THR A 232 34.30 -1.45 4.01
N ALA A 233 33.27 -1.15 3.20
CA ALA A 233 32.13 -0.35 3.62
C ALA A 233 31.36 -1.01 4.76
N ALA A 234 31.00 -2.29 4.63
CA ALA A 234 30.31 -3.04 5.68
C ALA A 234 31.10 -3.08 7.00
N HIS A 235 32.42 -3.23 6.93
CA HIS A 235 33.29 -3.22 8.10
C HIS A 235 33.33 -1.85 8.80
N ASN A 236 33.41 -0.75 8.03
CA ASN A 236 33.30 0.60 8.59
C ASN A 236 31.91 0.87 9.20
N ILE A 237 30.83 0.40 8.57
CA ILE A 237 29.46 0.51 9.09
C ILE A 237 29.32 -0.28 10.41
N LEU A 238 29.77 -1.53 10.48
CA LEU A 238 29.70 -2.37 11.68
C LEU A 238 30.42 -1.73 12.88
N LEU A 239 31.55 -1.08 12.65
CA LEU A 239 32.32 -0.42 13.70
C LEU A 239 31.74 0.96 14.08
N SER A 240 31.09 1.64 13.13
CA SER A 240 30.29 2.84 13.40
C SER A 240 29.05 2.50 14.24
N HIS A 241 28.39 1.38 13.93
CA HIS A 241 27.29 0.80 14.70
C HIS A 241 27.74 0.48 16.13
N ALA A 242 28.82 -0.31 16.28
CA ALA A 242 29.31 -0.73 17.59
C ALA A 242 29.74 0.46 18.47
N ALA A 243 30.35 1.49 17.87
CA ALA A 243 30.67 2.74 18.57
C ALA A 243 29.42 3.50 19.05
N ALA A 244 28.38 3.61 18.22
CA ALA A 244 27.13 4.27 18.59
C ALA A 244 26.35 3.49 19.67
N VAL A 245 26.29 2.16 19.57
CA VAL A 245 25.70 1.29 20.61
C VAL A 245 26.46 1.41 21.92
N HIS A 246 27.79 1.33 21.89
CA HIS A 246 28.61 1.51 23.08
C HIS A 246 28.38 2.87 23.75
N ASN A 247 28.39 3.96 22.97
CA ASN A 247 28.09 5.31 23.49
C ASN A 247 26.69 5.37 24.12
N TYR A 248 25.66 4.87 23.43
CA TYR A 248 24.29 4.87 23.93
C TYR A 248 24.15 4.11 25.25
N LYS A 249 24.64 2.86 25.30
CA LYS A 249 24.51 1.99 26.49
C LYS A 249 25.31 2.51 27.69
N THR A 250 26.49 3.12 27.46
CA THR A 250 27.31 3.68 28.54
C THR A 250 26.81 5.02 29.07
N ASN A 251 26.42 5.95 28.18
CA ASN A 251 26.21 7.35 28.57
C ASN A 251 24.74 7.78 28.63
N TYR A 252 23.83 7.04 27.98
CA TYR A 252 22.45 7.49 27.76
C TYR A 252 21.39 6.52 28.27
N GLN A 253 21.51 5.22 27.99
CA GLN A 253 20.47 4.21 28.22
C GLN A 253 19.92 4.21 29.66
N ALA A 254 20.77 4.29 30.68
CA ALA A 254 20.34 4.30 32.08
C ALA A 254 19.51 5.54 32.46
N LYS A 255 19.74 6.69 31.81
CA LYS A 255 19.01 7.95 32.03
C LYS A 255 17.79 8.09 31.11
N GLN A 256 17.90 7.60 29.89
CA GLN A 256 16.91 7.78 28.82
C GLN A 256 15.92 6.61 28.71
N GLY A 257 16.23 5.44 29.30
CA GLY A 257 15.31 4.30 29.35
C GLY A 257 14.81 3.83 27.98
N GLY A 258 15.65 3.94 26.95
CA GLY A 258 15.37 3.49 25.59
C GLY A 258 16.27 2.33 25.16
N SER A 259 15.97 1.76 24.00
CA SER A 259 16.62 0.60 23.41
C SER A 259 17.31 0.96 22.10
N ILE A 260 18.44 0.31 21.79
CA ILE A 260 19.20 0.51 20.56
C ILE A 260 19.44 -0.80 19.78
N GLY A 261 19.34 -0.71 18.45
CA GLY A 261 19.46 -1.86 17.55
C GLY A 261 19.93 -1.50 16.14
N ILE A 262 19.75 -2.45 15.23
CA ILE A 262 20.09 -2.36 13.81
C ILE A 262 18.96 -2.98 12.98
N VAL A 263 18.71 -2.47 11.78
CA VAL A 263 17.75 -3.04 10.82
C VAL A 263 18.51 -3.71 9.68
N VAL A 264 18.14 -4.93 9.32
CA VAL A 264 18.71 -5.67 8.19
C VAL A 264 17.65 -6.06 7.17
N ALA A 265 18.00 -5.99 5.88
CA ALA A 265 17.17 -6.53 4.81
C ALA A 265 17.18 -8.06 4.89
N MET A 266 16.03 -8.70 4.73
CA MET A 266 15.95 -10.16 4.75
C MET A 266 14.97 -10.66 3.69
N LYS A 267 15.52 -11.22 2.60
CA LYS A 267 14.75 -12.15 1.77
C LYS A 267 14.76 -13.50 2.47
N TRP A 268 13.64 -14.21 2.40
CA TRP A 268 13.68 -15.62 2.74
C TRP A 268 14.16 -16.45 1.54
N TYR A 269 15.01 -17.45 1.80
CA TYR A 269 15.55 -18.32 0.78
C TYR A 269 15.00 -19.74 0.97
N GLU A 270 14.15 -20.17 0.04
CA GLU A 270 13.75 -21.57 -0.10
C GLU A 270 14.77 -22.31 -0.97
N PRO A 271 15.07 -23.60 -0.73
CA PRO A 271 15.92 -24.36 -1.65
C PRO A 271 15.16 -24.63 -2.96
N LEU A 272 15.84 -24.49 -4.11
CA LEU A 272 15.21 -24.72 -5.41
C LEU A 272 14.77 -26.18 -5.57
N THR A 273 15.61 -27.13 -5.15
CA THR A 273 15.31 -28.56 -5.09
C THR A 273 15.52 -29.10 -3.68
N ASN A 274 15.06 -30.32 -3.40
CA ASN A 274 15.30 -30.99 -2.11
C ASN A 274 16.73 -31.59 -2.00
N SER A 275 17.66 -31.18 -2.86
CA SER A 275 19.07 -31.60 -2.78
C SER A 275 19.75 -31.03 -1.54
N THR A 276 20.77 -31.73 -1.03
CA THR A 276 21.55 -31.24 0.12
C THR A 276 22.30 -29.95 -0.24
N GLU A 277 22.66 -29.83 -1.51
CA GLU A 277 23.37 -28.72 -2.14
C GLU A 277 22.50 -27.45 -2.13
N ASP A 278 21.25 -27.51 -2.60
CA ASP A 278 20.33 -26.37 -2.60
C ASP A 278 19.89 -25.97 -1.18
N VAL A 279 19.72 -26.93 -0.27
CA VAL A 279 19.47 -26.65 1.16
C VAL A 279 20.65 -25.89 1.80
N ARG A 280 21.89 -26.27 1.47
CA ARG A 280 23.10 -25.54 1.88
C ARG A 280 23.20 -24.19 1.18
N ALA A 281 22.79 -24.07 -0.09
CA ALA A 281 22.79 -22.82 -0.84
C ALA A 281 21.83 -21.78 -0.23
N ALA A 282 20.63 -22.20 0.18
CA ALA A 282 19.67 -21.33 0.88
C ALA A 282 20.26 -20.78 2.20
N ARG A 283 20.99 -21.61 2.97
CA ARG A 283 21.69 -21.15 4.19
C ARG A 283 22.88 -20.22 3.88
N ARG A 284 23.66 -20.53 2.85
CA ARG A 284 24.73 -19.66 2.34
C ARG A 284 24.24 -18.30 1.87
N ALA A 285 23.07 -18.24 1.23
CA ALA A 285 22.46 -16.98 0.81
C ALA A 285 22.11 -16.09 2.01
N LEU A 286 21.53 -16.66 3.08
CA LEU A 286 21.30 -15.96 4.35
C LEU A 286 22.62 -15.48 4.98
N ALA A 287 23.69 -16.29 4.95
CA ALA A 287 24.99 -15.91 5.50
C ALA A 287 25.60 -14.67 4.80
N PHE A 288 25.31 -14.48 3.51
CA PHE A 288 25.76 -13.33 2.71
C PHE A 288 24.76 -12.16 2.63
N GLU A 289 23.64 -12.24 3.36
CA GLU A 289 22.65 -11.17 3.44
C GLU A 289 22.40 -10.78 4.90
N VAL A 290 21.88 -11.68 5.72
CA VAL A 290 21.49 -11.40 7.12
C VAL A 290 22.68 -11.56 8.08
N ASP A 291 23.31 -12.73 8.10
CA ASP A 291 24.32 -13.04 9.12
C ASP A 291 25.61 -12.24 8.91
N TRP A 292 25.86 -11.75 7.69
CA TRP A 292 26.99 -10.87 7.37
C TRP A 292 27.11 -9.68 8.35
N PHE A 293 25.99 -9.13 8.80
CA PHE A 293 25.96 -8.04 9.78
C PHE A 293 25.63 -8.50 11.20
N LEU A 294 24.78 -9.52 11.37
CA LEU A 294 24.38 -9.97 12.70
C LEU A 294 25.45 -10.87 13.38
N ASP A 295 26.13 -11.77 12.69
CA ASP A 295 27.19 -12.60 13.31
C ASP A 295 28.33 -11.75 13.91
N PRO A 296 28.83 -10.68 13.27
CA PRO A 296 29.79 -9.78 13.89
C PRO A 296 29.29 -9.12 15.18
N ILE A 297 28.00 -8.75 15.25
CA ILE A 297 27.40 -8.09 16.41
C ILE A 297 27.19 -9.07 17.57
N PHE A 298 26.78 -10.31 17.28
CA PHE A 298 26.44 -11.30 18.32
C PHE A 298 27.59 -12.23 18.71
N PHE A 299 28.50 -12.51 17.78
CA PHE A 299 29.58 -13.51 17.93
C PHE A 299 30.99 -12.94 17.68
N GLY A 300 31.11 -11.68 17.25
CA GLY A 300 32.41 -11.00 17.07
C GLY A 300 33.21 -11.45 15.84
N GLU A 301 32.62 -12.25 14.94
CA GLU A 301 33.25 -12.71 13.70
C GLU A 301 32.25 -12.69 12.54
N TYR A 302 32.76 -12.60 11.31
CA TYR A 302 31.94 -12.83 10.12
C TYR A 302 31.53 -14.31 9.99
N PRO A 303 30.39 -14.61 9.32
CA PRO A 303 29.92 -15.97 9.07
C PRO A 303 31.00 -16.85 8.45
N ARG A 304 30.99 -18.13 8.81
CA ARG A 304 31.98 -19.11 8.34
C ARG A 304 32.01 -19.19 6.81
N GLU A 305 30.83 -19.24 6.21
CA GLU A 305 30.59 -19.29 4.77
C GLU A 305 31.25 -18.11 4.04
N MET A 306 31.16 -16.91 4.61
CA MET A 306 31.80 -15.72 4.05
C MET A 306 33.32 -15.78 4.16
N ARG A 307 33.84 -16.23 5.31
CA ARG A 307 35.29 -16.37 5.53
C ARG A 307 35.93 -17.40 4.60
N GLU A 308 35.25 -18.52 4.37
CA GLU A 308 35.72 -19.58 3.46
C GLU A 308 35.68 -19.14 1.98
N ILE A 309 34.60 -18.48 1.54
CA ILE A 309 34.42 -18.09 0.13
C ILE A 309 35.20 -16.83 -0.25
N LEU A 310 35.27 -15.82 0.63
CA LEU A 310 35.89 -14.52 0.32
C LEU A 310 37.36 -14.43 0.73
N SER A 311 37.80 -15.24 1.70
CA SER A 311 39.19 -15.32 2.16
C SER A 311 39.81 -13.93 2.43
N SER A 312 40.84 -13.53 1.69
CA SER A 312 41.55 -12.26 1.86
C SER A 312 40.78 -11.01 1.43
N ASN A 313 39.67 -11.14 0.70
CA ASN A 313 38.81 -10.01 0.33
C ASN A 313 37.87 -9.55 1.46
N LEU A 314 37.71 -10.37 2.51
CA LEU A 314 36.91 -10.04 3.69
C LEU A 314 37.83 -9.49 4.81
N PRO A 315 37.58 -8.27 5.33
CA PRO A 315 38.34 -7.73 6.46
C PRO A 315 38.31 -8.63 7.70
N LYS A 316 39.32 -8.48 8.56
CA LYS A 316 39.40 -9.17 9.86
C LYS A 316 39.32 -8.15 10.98
N PHE A 317 38.45 -8.39 11.95
CA PHE A 317 38.39 -7.56 13.17
C PHE A 317 39.64 -7.74 14.02
N THR A 318 40.23 -6.63 14.45
CA THR A 318 41.29 -6.63 15.48
C THR A 318 40.73 -7.05 16.85
N PRO A 319 41.57 -7.40 17.84
CA PRO A 319 41.12 -7.66 19.21
C PRO A 319 40.31 -6.51 19.82
N GLU A 320 40.68 -5.26 19.52
CA GLU A 320 40.02 -4.05 19.98
C GLU A 320 38.65 -3.86 19.32
N GLU A 321 38.55 -4.12 18.01
CA GLU A 321 37.30 -4.08 17.25
C GLU A 321 36.34 -5.19 17.70
N LYS A 322 36.85 -6.40 17.97
CA LYS A 322 36.07 -7.49 18.58
C LYS A 322 35.54 -7.10 19.97
N LYS A 323 36.35 -6.44 20.79
CA LYS A 323 35.91 -5.94 22.11
C LYS A 323 34.82 -4.87 21.98
N LEU A 324 34.89 -4.00 20.97
CA LEU A 324 33.85 -3.01 20.71
C LEU A 324 32.52 -3.66 20.28
N LEU A 325 32.58 -4.70 19.44
CA LEU A 325 31.40 -5.46 18.99
C LEU A 325 30.66 -6.23 20.10
N GLN A 326 31.31 -6.52 21.24
CA GLN A 326 30.68 -7.23 22.37
C GLN A 326 29.54 -6.44 23.06
N ASN A 327 29.33 -5.16 22.71
CA ASN A 327 28.19 -4.37 23.18
C ASN A 327 26.90 -4.84 22.49
N LYS A 328 26.26 -5.89 23.04
CA LYS A 328 25.00 -6.45 22.51
C LYS A 328 23.94 -5.37 22.30
N VAL A 329 23.31 -5.39 21.12
CA VAL A 329 22.07 -4.65 20.82
C VAL A 329 20.91 -5.13 21.69
N ASP A 330 19.89 -4.29 21.85
CA ASP A 330 18.69 -4.60 22.61
C ASP A 330 17.59 -5.23 21.72
N PHE A 331 17.65 -4.98 20.40
CA PHE A 331 16.71 -5.55 19.43
C PHE A 331 17.34 -5.69 18.02
N ILE A 332 16.71 -6.54 17.20
CA ILE A 332 16.98 -6.68 15.76
C ILE A 332 15.74 -6.21 14.98
N GLY A 333 15.91 -5.30 14.03
CA GLY A 333 14.91 -4.98 13.03
C GLY A 333 15.09 -5.83 11.78
N ILE A 334 13.99 -6.34 11.23
CA ILE A 334 13.96 -7.12 9.99
C ILE A 334 13.07 -6.39 8.99
N ASN A 335 13.63 -6.06 7.83
CA ASN A 335 12.87 -5.64 6.66
C ASN A 335 12.61 -6.86 5.79
N GLN A 336 11.35 -7.31 5.72
CA GLN A 336 10.96 -8.57 5.08
C GLN A 336 9.86 -8.29 4.06
N TYR A 337 10.13 -8.57 2.78
CA TYR A 337 9.18 -8.33 1.69
C TYR A 337 8.75 -9.59 0.93
N THR A 338 9.61 -10.60 0.82
CA THR A 338 9.46 -11.70 -0.16
C THR A 338 10.29 -12.94 0.21
N ALA A 339 9.97 -14.07 -0.43
CA ALA A 339 10.87 -15.21 -0.57
C ALA A 339 11.27 -15.42 -2.04
N ILE A 340 12.41 -16.08 -2.26
CA ILE A 340 12.87 -16.59 -3.56
C ILE A 340 13.58 -17.93 -3.39
N TYR A 341 13.69 -18.71 -4.47
CA TYR A 341 14.45 -19.96 -4.45
C TYR A 341 15.95 -19.69 -4.59
N ALA A 342 16.76 -20.50 -3.90
CA ALA A 342 18.22 -20.56 -3.97
C ALA A 342 18.66 -21.91 -4.52
N LYS A 343 19.55 -21.88 -5.52
CA LYS A 343 20.21 -23.05 -6.09
C LYS A 343 21.71 -22.96 -5.88
N ASP A 344 22.34 -24.09 -5.57
CA ASP A 344 23.79 -24.17 -5.51
C ASP A 344 24.48 -23.96 -6.88
N CYS A 345 25.65 -23.32 -6.85
CA CYS A 345 26.56 -23.15 -7.98
C CYS A 345 28.03 -23.43 -7.60
N ILE A 346 28.28 -24.17 -6.50
CA ILE A 346 29.64 -24.62 -6.09
C ILE A 346 29.88 -26.06 -6.55
N TYR A 347 28.92 -26.95 -6.26
CA TYR A 347 28.94 -28.38 -6.55
C TYR A 347 27.89 -28.79 -7.59
N SER A 348 26.93 -27.91 -7.89
CA SER A 348 25.87 -28.14 -8.87
C SER A 348 26.09 -27.39 -10.20
N PRO A 349 25.74 -27.99 -11.37
CA PRO A 349 25.83 -27.30 -12.66
C PRO A 349 24.97 -26.04 -12.71
N CYS A 350 25.58 -24.90 -13.04
CA CYS A 350 24.95 -23.58 -12.93
C CYS A 350 25.31 -22.72 -14.15
N ALA A 351 24.30 -22.08 -14.76
CA ALA A 351 24.54 -21.14 -15.85
C ALA A 351 25.10 -19.84 -15.27
N LEU A 352 26.35 -19.53 -15.63
CA LEU A 352 27.15 -18.52 -14.94
C LEU A 352 26.66 -17.09 -15.18
N ASN A 353 26.12 -16.50 -14.11
CA ASN A 353 26.24 -15.07 -13.78
C ASN A 353 26.43 -14.86 -12.26
N THR A 354 26.65 -15.95 -11.50
CA THR A 354 26.84 -15.93 -10.05
C THR A 354 28.28 -15.63 -9.69
N TYR A 355 28.48 -14.85 -8.64
CA TYR A 355 29.79 -14.42 -8.15
C TYR A 355 29.88 -14.58 -6.62
N GLU A 356 31.10 -14.47 -6.09
CA GLU A 356 31.44 -14.75 -4.69
C GLU A 356 30.62 -13.92 -3.69
N GLY A 357 30.40 -12.62 -3.96
CA GLY A 357 29.59 -11.72 -3.12
C GLY A 357 28.08 -11.99 -3.08
N ASN A 358 27.58 -12.91 -3.90
CA ASN A 358 26.22 -13.48 -3.80
C ASN A 358 26.28 -14.98 -3.41
N ALA A 359 27.21 -15.34 -2.53
CA ALA A 359 27.36 -16.67 -1.92
C ALA A 359 27.60 -17.84 -2.90
N LEU A 360 27.91 -17.55 -4.17
CA LEU A 360 27.91 -18.52 -5.27
C LEU A 360 26.57 -19.28 -5.37
N VAL A 361 25.45 -18.54 -5.27
CA VAL A 361 24.07 -19.05 -5.34
C VAL A 361 23.36 -18.45 -6.54
N TYR A 362 22.65 -19.28 -7.31
CA TYR A 362 21.68 -18.79 -8.30
C TYR A 362 20.31 -18.62 -7.65
N THR A 363 19.74 -17.42 -7.74
CA THR A 363 18.46 -17.10 -7.11
C THR A 363 17.35 -16.86 -8.13
N THR A 364 16.16 -17.43 -7.93
CA THR A 364 15.04 -17.32 -8.87
C THR A 364 13.70 -17.28 -8.14
N GLY A 365 12.76 -16.48 -8.65
CA GLY A 365 11.36 -16.52 -8.22
C GLY A 365 10.54 -17.66 -8.86
N VAL A 366 11.16 -18.53 -9.67
CA VAL A 366 10.49 -19.55 -10.50
C VAL A 366 11.13 -20.92 -10.30
N ARG A 367 10.29 -21.94 -10.07
CA ARG A 367 10.64 -23.36 -9.98
C ARG A 367 9.71 -24.17 -10.90
N ASN A 368 10.29 -24.95 -11.81
CA ASN A 368 9.55 -25.78 -12.78
C ASN A 368 8.47 -25.02 -13.57
N GLY A 369 8.75 -23.77 -13.95
CA GLY A 369 7.82 -22.88 -14.65
C GLY A 369 6.80 -22.16 -13.74
N ALA A 370 6.63 -22.58 -12.49
CA ALA A 370 5.74 -21.94 -11.52
C ALA A 370 6.47 -20.84 -10.72
N LYS A 371 5.85 -19.66 -10.57
CA LYS A 371 6.34 -18.60 -9.67
C LYS A 371 6.13 -19.01 -8.21
N ILE A 372 7.03 -18.60 -7.32
CA ILE A 372 6.94 -18.85 -5.87
C ILE A 372 5.73 -18.16 -5.22
N GLY A 373 5.31 -17.02 -5.79
CA GLY A 373 4.13 -16.28 -5.38
C GLY A 373 3.64 -15.35 -6.50
N LYS A 374 2.62 -14.53 -6.21
CA LYS A 374 2.17 -13.49 -7.14
C LYS A 374 3.23 -12.37 -7.21
N PRO A 375 3.70 -11.96 -8.40
CA PRO A 375 4.65 -10.85 -8.50
C PRO A 375 3.99 -9.53 -8.10
N THR A 376 4.80 -8.61 -7.57
CA THR A 376 4.40 -7.21 -7.32
C THR A 376 4.97 -6.29 -8.41
N ALA A 377 4.79 -4.97 -8.30
CA ALA A 377 5.39 -4.02 -9.24
C ALA A 377 6.93 -3.99 -9.19
N PHE A 378 7.51 -4.33 -8.04
CA PHE A 378 8.93 -4.56 -7.89
C PHE A 378 9.27 -5.96 -8.44
N SER A 379 10.02 -6.02 -9.54
CA SER A 379 10.15 -7.22 -10.38
C SER A 379 10.76 -8.45 -9.69
N THR A 380 11.52 -8.26 -8.62
CA THR A 380 12.12 -9.33 -7.81
C THR A 380 11.28 -9.74 -6.59
N TYR A 381 10.14 -9.09 -6.34
CA TYR A 381 9.29 -9.35 -5.17
C TYR A 381 8.05 -10.15 -5.53
N PHE A 382 7.79 -11.17 -4.71
CA PHE A 382 6.67 -12.09 -4.81
C PHE A 382 5.92 -12.13 -3.47
N VAL A 383 4.59 -12.17 -3.53
CA VAL A 383 3.73 -12.33 -2.34
C VAL A 383 3.86 -13.77 -1.85
N VAL A 384 4.60 -13.97 -0.76
CA VAL A 384 4.87 -15.27 -0.12
C VAL A 384 4.73 -15.11 1.41
N PRO A 385 3.50 -14.95 1.93
CA PRO A 385 3.27 -14.52 3.31
C PRO A 385 3.80 -15.48 4.38
N GLU A 386 3.89 -16.78 4.10
CA GLU A 386 4.48 -17.78 4.97
C GLU A 386 5.96 -17.52 5.31
N SER A 387 6.67 -16.80 4.42
CA SER A 387 8.10 -16.55 4.55
C SER A 387 8.49 -15.67 5.73
N ILE A 388 7.58 -14.85 6.25
CA ILE A 388 7.83 -14.01 7.42
C ILE A 388 7.91 -14.85 8.70
N GLU A 389 7.16 -15.96 8.79
CA GLU A 389 7.29 -16.90 9.91
C GLU A 389 8.67 -17.56 9.87
N SER A 390 9.08 -18.08 8.71
CA SER A 390 10.39 -18.72 8.53
C SER A 390 11.56 -17.76 8.82
N ALA A 391 11.45 -16.51 8.37
CA ALA A 391 12.43 -15.46 8.62
C ALA A 391 12.56 -15.11 10.12
N VAL A 392 11.43 -14.85 10.78
CA VAL A 392 11.38 -14.53 12.22
C VAL A 392 11.87 -15.70 13.07
N MET A 393 11.41 -16.93 12.79
CA MET A 393 11.84 -18.11 13.54
C MET A 393 13.34 -18.40 13.37
N TYR A 394 13.91 -18.11 12.19
CA TYR A 394 15.36 -18.21 11.96
C TYR A 394 16.14 -17.22 12.84
N VAL A 395 15.79 -15.93 12.80
CA VAL A 395 16.46 -14.89 13.60
C VAL A 395 16.28 -15.17 15.10
N ASN A 396 15.07 -15.49 15.55
CA ASN A 396 14.77 -15.81 16.95
C ASN A 396 15.54 -17.04 17.47
N GLY A 397 15.71 -18.06 16.62
CA GLY A 397 16.46 -19.27 16.97
C GLY A 397 17.98 -19.07 17.04
N ARG A 398 18.53 -18.21 16.18
CA ARG A 398 19.97 -17.92 16.09
C ARG A 398 20.42 -16.87 17.10
N TYR A 399 19.70 -15.76 17.20
CA TYR A 399 20.04 -14.58 18.00
C TYR A 399 19.11 -14.52 19.23
N LYS A 400 19.30 -15.48 20.14
CA LYS A 400 18.45 -15.68 21.32
C LYS A 400 18.38 -14.45 22.23
N ASP A 401 17.32 -14.40 23.03
CA ASP A 401 17.08 -13.39 24.07
C ASP A 401 17.06 -11.94 23.55
N THR A 402 16.82 -11.77 22.24
CA THR A 402 16.78 -10.47 21.56
C THR A 402 15.40 -10.25 20.94
N THR A 403 14.82 -9.07 21.14
CA THR A 403 13.50 -8.75 20.56
C THR A 403 13.62 -8.45 19.07
N ILE A 404 12.67 -8.96 18.29
CA ILE A 404 12.56 -8.74 16.85
C ILE A 404 11.48 -7.68 16.57
N TYR A 405 11.75 -6.75 15.68
CA TYR A 405 10.76 -5.86 15.09
C TYR A 405 10.72 -6.08 13.58
N ILE A 406 9.53 -6.28 13.00
CA ILE A 406 9.38 -6.20 11.54
C ILE A 406 9.34 -4.72 11.19
N THR A 407 10.47 -4.15 10.77
CA THR A 407 10.66 -2.71 10.61
C THR A 407 10.25 -2.18 9.23
N GLU A 408 10.12 -3.07 8.26
CA GLU A 408 9.46 -2.87 6.97
C GLU A 408 8.85 -4.18 6.47
N ASN A 409 7.64 -4.08 5.93
CA ASN A 409 6.94 -5.12 5.17
C ASN A 409 5.89 -4.41 4.31
N GLY A 410 5.77 -4.73 3.01
CA GLY A 410 5.00 -3.87 2.11
C GLY A 410 4.72 -4.45 0.72
N TYR A 411 3.69 -3.89 0.07
CA TYR A 411 3.26 -4.27 -1.29
C TYR A 411 3.42 -3.10 -2.26
N SER A 412 4.02 -3.37 -3.43
CA SER A 412 4.30 -2.37 -4.45
C SER A 412 3.30 -2.42 -5.64
N GLN A 413 2.81 -1.26 -6.05
CA GLN A 413 2.05 -1.03 -7.29
C GLN A 413 2.87 -0.17 -8.27
N HIS A 414 2.61 -0.29 -9.58
CA HIS A 414 3.20 0.62 -10.57
C HIS A 414 2.42 1.94 -10.60
N SER A 415 3.10 3.06 -10.84
CA SER A 415 2.48 4.39 -10.91
C SER A 415 1.57 4.61 -12.12
N ASP A 416 1.67 3.78 -13.16
CA ASP A 416 0.80 3.78 -14.34
C ASP A 416 -0.52 3.01 -14.13
N THR A 417 -0.67 2.36 -12.98
CA THR A 417 -1.96 1.83 -12.50
C THR A 417 -2.97 2.98 -12.46
N ASN A 418 -4.15 2.78 -13.07
CA ASN A 418 -5.19 3.80 -13.05
C ASN A 418 -5.63 4.12 -11.60
N MET A 419 -6.04 5.37 -11.35
CA MET A 419 -6.33 5.85 -9.99
C MET A 419 -7.40 5.03 -9.25
N GLU A 420 -8.38 4.45 -9.95
CA GLU A 420 -9.42 3.64 -9.32
C GLU A 420 -8.84 2.34 -8.74
N ASP A 421 -7.95 1.66 -9.47
CA ASP A 421 -7.26 0.45 -8.99
C ASP A 421 -6.08 0.76 -8.03
N LEU A 422 -5.48 1.95 -8.14
CA LEU A 422 -4.42 2.41 -7.22
C LEU A 422 -5.00 2.68 -5.82
N ILE A 423 -6.17 3.31 -5.74
CA ILE A 423 -6.88 3.56 -4.48
C ILE A 423 -7.61 2.30 -3.97
N ASN A 424 -8.17 1.46 -4.85
CA ASN A 424 -8.79 0.18 -4.47
C ASN A 424 -7.77 -0.98 -4.47
N ASP A 425 -6.72 -0.83 -3.67
CA ASP A 425 -5.54 -1.70 -3.58
C ASP A 425 -5.80 -3.03 -2.83
N VAL A 426 -6.80 -3.80 -3.27
CA VAL A 426 -7.19 -5.11 -2.71
C VAL A 426 -6.00 -6.06 -2.53
N GLU A 427 -5.02 -6.02 -3.43
CA GLU A 427 -3.81 -6.85 -3.34
C GLU A 427 -2.90 -6.48 -2.16
N ARG A 428 -2.83 -5.19 -1.79
CA ARG A 428 -2.12 -4.74 -0.57
C ARG A 428 -2.88 -5.19 0.67
N VAL A 429 -4.22 -5.14 0.68
CA VAL A 429 -5.03 -5.70 1.77
C VAL A 429 -4.75 -7.20 1.95
N ASN A 430 -4.80 -7.99 0.88
CA ASN A 430 -4.51 -9.42 0.90
C ASN A 430 -3.08 -9.72 1.37
N TYR A 431 -2.10 -8.92 0.94
CA TYR A 431 -0.71 -9.01 1.39
C TYR A 431 -0.62 -8.82 2.91
N LEU A 432 -1.15 -7.71 3.44
CA LEU A 432 -1.08 -7.41 4.88
C LEU A 432 -1.76 -8.49 5.73
N GLN A 433 -2.96 -8.93 5.33
CA GLN A 433 -3.68 -10.03 5.99
C GLN A 433 -2.85 -11.32 6.03
N GLY A 434 -2.21 -11.68 4.91
CA GLY A 434 -1.34 -12.85 4.82
C GLY A 434 -0.12 -12.74 5.74
N TYR A 435 0.67 -11.68 5.60
CA TYR A 435 1.92 -11.52 6.35
C TYR A 435 1.68 -11.37 7.87
N LEU A 436 0.66 -10.61 8.29
CA LEU A 436 0.30 -10.51 9.71
C LEU A 436 -0.25 -11.83 10.28
N LYS A 437 -0.97 -12.63 9.50
CA LYS A 437 -1.39 -13.99 9.92
C LYS A 437 -0.20 -14.88 10.22
N TYR A 438 0.82 -14.91 9.37
CA TYR A 438 2.02 -15.72 9.61
C TYR A 438 2.95 -15.12 10.67
N LEU A 439 2.99 -13.79 10.82
CA LEU A 439 3.70 -13.15 11.93
C LEU A 439 3.08 -13.50 13.29
N SER A 440 1.75 -13.44 13.42
CA SER A 440 1.04 -13.90 14.63
C SER A 440 1.27 -15.40 14.89
N SER A 441 1.49 -16.19 13.84
CA SER A 441 1.85 -17.61 13.96
C SER A 441 3.26 -17.81 14.51
N ALA A 442 4.24 -17.00 14.09
CA ALA A 442 5.58 -16.98 14.69
C ALA A 442 5.53 -16.62 16.19
N VAL A 443 4.77 -15.59 16.55
CA VAL A 443 4.55 -15.18 17.95
C VAL A 443 3.93 -16.32 18.76
N ARG A 444 2.87 -16.97 18.27
CA ARG A 444 2.26 -18.14 18.93
C ARG A 444 3.20 -19.34 19.05
N LYS A 445 4.22 -19.43 18.20
CA LYS A 445 5.31 -20.43 18.25
C LYS A 445 6.47 -20.04 19.17
N GLY A 446 6.35 -18.91 19.89
CA GLY A 446 7.34 -18.47 20.89
C GLY A 446 8.41 -17.52 20.35
N ALA A 447 8.21 -16.90 19.18
CA ALA A 447 9.11 -15.84 18.71
C ALA A 447 8.91 -14.54 19.50
N ASN A 448 10.00 -13.96 19.98
CA ASN A 448 10.00 -12.67 20.68
C ASN A 448 9.89 -11.50 19.68
N VAL A 449 8.69 -11.25 19.17
CA VAL A 449 8.40 -10.13 18.26
C VAL A 449 7.73 -8.99 19.03
N GLY A 450 8.34 -7.80 19.04
CA GLY A 450 7.85 -6.61 19.73
C GLY A 450 7.04 -5.64 18.84
N GLY A 451 7.09 -5.77 17.51
CA GLY A 451 6.31 -4.90 16.63
C GLY A 451 6.37 -5.19 15.14
N TYR A 452 5.52 -4.47 14.39
CA TYR A 452 5.35 -4.50 12.94
C TYR A 452 5.13 -3.08 12.39
N PHE A 453 5.89 -2.73 11.36
CA PHE A 453 5.83 -1.45 10.67
C PHE A 453 5.57 -1.67 9.18
N MET A 454 4.46 -1.09 8.70
CA MET A 454 4.07 -1.12 7.29
C MET A 454 4.97 -0.20 6.45
N TRP A 455 5.63 -0.75 5.42
CA TRP A 455 6.27 0.05 4.38
C TRP A 455 5.30 0.28 3.20
N SER A 456 4.79 1.48 2.96
CA SER A 456 5.07 2.77 3.64
C SER A 456 3.79 3.46 4.12
N LEU A 457 3.94 4.51 4.92
CA LEU A 457 2.82 5.38 5.29
C LEU A 457 2.18 6.00 4.04
N ILE A 458 3.01 6.67 3.24
CA ILE A 458 2.67 7.41 2.03
C ILE A 458 3.48 6.88 0.83
N ASP A 459 2.93 7.00 -0.38
CA ASP A 459 3.72 6.88 -1.61
C ASP A 459 4.84 7.92 -1.55
N ASN A 460 6.06 7.57 -1.99
CA ASN A 460 7.28 8.36 -1.75
C ASN A 460 8.28 8.24 -2.93
N PHE A 461 9.47 8.84 -2.80
CA PHE A 461 10.58 8.65 -3.74
C PHE A 461 11.28 7.29 -3.52
N GLU A 462 10.97 6.27 -4.32
CA GLU A 462 11.54 4.92 -4.23
C GLU A 462 12.91 4.80 -4.94
N TRP A 463 13.88 5.60 -4.49
CA TRP A 463 15.30 5.52 -4.86
C TRP A 463 15.52 5.58 -6.40
N VAL A 464 16.21 4.61 -6.99
CA VAL A 464 16.47 4.52 -8.44
C VAL A 464 15.20 4.27 -9.29
N PHE A 465 14.07 3.94 -8.66
CA PHE A 465 12.78 3.86 -9.33
C PHE A 465 12.06 5.22 -9.37
N GLY A 466 12.59 6.24 -8.70
CA GLY A 466 11.91 7.51 -8.52
C GLY A 466 10.51 7.29 -7.95
N TYR A 467 9.50 7.93 -8.51
CA TYR A 467 8.12 7.74 -8.04
C TYR A 467 7.32 6.76 -8.92
N THR A 468 8.00 5.91 -9.71
CA THR A 468 7.34 4.91 -10.59
C THR A 468 6.76 3.70 -9.85
N ILE A 469 7.16 3.51 -8.59
CA ILE A 469 6.70 2.42 -7.73
C ILE A 469 6.01 3.04 -6.50
N LYS A 470 4.87 2.46 -6.09
CA LYS A 470 3.97 2.98 -5.06
C LYS A 470 3.79 1.95 -3.94
N PHE A 471 4.33 2.22 -2.75
CA PHE A 471 4.22 1.36 -1.56
C PHE A 471 3.19 1.83 -0.52
N GLY A 472 2.77 3.09 -0.55
CA GLY A 472 2.07 3.74 0.55
C GLY A 472 0.68 3.16 0.84
N LEU A 473 0.27 3.24 2.11
CA LEU A 473 -1.14 3.15 2.51
C LEU A 473 -1.95 4.35 1.99
N TYR A 474 -1.31 5.51 1.85
CA TYR A 474 -1.86 6.71 1.23
C TYR A 474 -1.19 6.96 -0.12
N HIS A 475 -1.98 7.37 -1.09
CA HIS A 475 -1.47 7.93 -2.33
C HIS A 475 -1.09 9.39 -2.10
N VAL A 476 0.01 9.84 -2.69
CA VAL A 476 0.40 11.24 -2.75
C VAL A 476 0.24 11.71 -4.19
N ASP A 477 -0.55 12.77 -4.39
CA ASP A 477 -0.51 13.55 -5.62
C ASP A 477 0.70 14.49 -5.51
N PHE A 478 1.73 14.29 -6.32
CA PHE A 478 3.01 15.00 -6.18
C PHE A 478 2.95 16.45 -6.67
N ASP A 479 1.92 16.83 -7.44
CA ASP A 479 1.74 18.18 -7.94
C ASP A 479 0.99 19.05 -6.92
N THR A 480 0.03 18.47 -6.18
CA THR A 480 -0.79 19.17 -5.16
C THR A 480 -0.36 18.89 -3.71
N GLN A 481 0.45 17.84 -3.51
CA GLN A 481 0.85 17.26 -2.22
C GLN A 481 -0.31 16.68 -1.38
N GLU A 482 -1.48 16.42 -1.98
CA GLU A 482 -2.65 15.81 -1.32
C GLU A 482 -2.41 14.32 -0.96
N ARG A 483 -2.73 13.94 0.28
CA ARG A 483 -2.70 12.54 0.76
C ARG A 483 -4.08 11.88 0.65
N ILE A 484 -4.22 10.92 -0.25
CA ILE A 484 -5.49 10.21 -0.50
C ILE A 484 -5.45 8.78 0.08
N PRO A 485 -6.30 8.40 1.05
CA PRO A 485 -6.28 7.07 1.68
C PRO A 485 -6.72 5.96 0.71
N LYS A 486 -5.88 4.93 0.56
CA LYS A 486 -6.21 3.71 -0.19
C LYS A 486 -7.11 2.77 0.63
N MET A 487 -7.58 1.68 0.04
CA MET A 487 -8.38 0.66 0.73
C MET A 487 -7.58 -0.02 1.85
N SER A 488 -6.29 -0.24 1.66
CA SER A 488 -5.37 -0.75 2.68
C SER A 488 -5.25 0.14 3.92
N ALA A 489 -5.25 1.48 3.78
CA ALA A 489 -5.27 2.40 4.93
C ALA A 489 -6.52 2.17 5.79
N LYS A 490 -7.68 2.02 5.15
CA LYS A 490 -8.96 1.76 5.84
C LYS A 490 -8.94 0.41 6.54
N TRP A 491 -8.51 -0.65 5.83
CA TRP A 491 -8.40 -1.98 6.42
C TRP A 491 -7.41 -2.02 7.60
N TYR A 492 -6.24 -1.39 7.46
CA TYR A 492 -5.22 -1.37 8.51
C TYR A 492 -5.74 -0.64 9.75
N ARG A 493 -6.40 0.52 9.58
CA ARG A 493 -7.09 1.22 10.68
C ARG A 493 -8.14 0.34 11.35
N ASP A 494 -8.99 -0.33 10.58
CA ASP A 494 -10.10 -1.12 11.13
C ASP A 494 -9.55 -2.33 11.92
N PHE A 495 -8.49 -2.98 11.42
CA PHE A 495 -7.70 -3.98 12.15
C PHE A 495 -7.09 -3.44 13.45
N LEU A 496 -6.50 -2.24 13.43
CA LEU A 496 -5.83 -1.64 14.60
C LEU A 496 -6.77 -1.11 15.67
N THR A 497 -7.93 -0.57 15.28
CA THR A 497 -8.92 0.00 16.20
C THR A 497 -9.88 -1.03 16.80
N GLY A 498 -9.82 -2.29 16.36
CA GLY A 498 -10.74 -3.33 16.82
C GLY A 498 -12.19 -3.13 16.36
N SER A 499 -12.42 -2.18 15.44
CA SER A 499 -13.62 -2.15 14.61
C SER A 499 -13.76 -3.53 13.98
N ASN A 500 -14.92 -4.19 14.14
CA ASN A 500 -15.09 -5.56 13.64
C ASN A 500 -14.62 -5.64 12.19
N VAL A 501 -13.48 -6.31 11.96
CA VAL A 501 -13.04 -6.76 10.65
C VAL A 501 -13.98 -7.90 10.29
N THR A 502 -15.19 -7.53 9.88
CA THR A 502 -16.08 -8.41 9.15
C THR A 502 -15.35 -8.87 7.90
N ASP A 503 -15.68 -10.07 7.42
CA ASP A 503 -15.12 -10.67 6.20
C ASP A 503 -15.58 -9.92 4.90
N ASP A 504 -16.03 -8.67 5.07
CA ASP A 504 -16.55 -7.74 4.06
C ASP A 504 -15.45 -7.17 3.15
N THR A 505 -14.15 -7.37 3.48
CA THR A 505 -13.05 -6.95 2.59
C THR A 505 -12.87 -7.84 1.36
N GLN A 506 -13.53 -9.00 1.29
CA GLN A 506 -13.85 -9.56 -0.01
C GLN A 506 -14.96 -8.72 -0.64
N VAL A 507 -14.61 -7.77 -1.52
CA VAL A 507 -15.54 -7.22 -2.50
C VAL A 507 -15.90 -8.31 -3.50
N ARG A 508 -16.75 -9.26 -3.06
CA ARG A 508 -17.39 -10.21 -3.96
C ARG A 508 -18.28 -9.40 -4.88
N ARG A 509 -18.05 -9.51 -6.19
CA ARG A 509 -19.03 -9.10 -7.20
C ARG A 509 -20.35 -9.83 -6.91
N MET A 510 -21.29 -9.13 -6.28
CA MET A 510 -22.58 -9.69 -5.89
C MET A 510 -23.46 -9.87 -7.13
N ALA A 511 -23.40 -11.05 -7.74
CA ALA A 511 -24.32 -11.42 -8.81
C ALA A 511 -25.69 -11.82 -8.23
N ASN A 512 -26.74 -11.70 -9.04
CA ASN A 512 -28.13 -11.99 -8.66
C ASN A 512 -28.74 -11.00 -7.63
N ILE A 513 -28.31 -9.74 -7.59
CA ILE A 513 -28.99 -8.70 -6.80
C ILE A 513 -30.39 -8.47 -7.38
N THR A 514 -31.43 -8.55 -6.55
CA THR A 514 -32.79 -8.16 -6.94
C THR A 514 -33.31 -7.03 -6.07
N MET A 515 -33.79 -5.95 -6.70
CA MET A 515 -34.45 -4.82 -6.05
C MET A 515 -35.95 -4.81 -6.39
N TYR A 516 -36.79 -4.72 -5.37
CA TYR A 516 -38.24 -4.57 -5.50
C TYR A 516 -38.66 -3.21 -4.94
N GLY A 517 -39.36 -2.42 -5.76
CA GLY A 517 -40.14 -1.28 -5.30
C GLY A 517 -41.59 -1.67 -5.01
N ASP A 518 -42.32 -0.79 -4.31
CA ASP A 518 -43.76 -0.94 -4.10
C ASP A 518 -44.52 -0.73 -5.42
N CYS A 519 -44.17 0.36 -6.10
CA CYS A 519 -44.80 0.88 -7.31
C CYS A 519 -43.83 1.85 -8.01
N SER A 520 -43.83 1.83 -9.35
CA SER A 520 -42.88 2.59 -10.18
C SER A 520 -42.97 4.12 -10.01
N LYS A 521 -44.13 4.61 -9.55
CA LYS A 521 -44.44 6.02 -9.26
C LYS A 521 -44.22 6.41 -7.80
N LYS A 522 -43.72 5.48 -6.98
CA LYS A 522 -43.67 5.56 -5.51
C LYS A 522 -42.25 5.38 -5.01
N SER A 523 -41.64 4.23 -5.31
CA SER A 523 -40.26 3.90 -4.94
C SER A 523 -39.32 4.44 -6.01
N ILE A 524 -39.06 5.76 -5.97
CA ILE A 524 -38.29 6.48 -6.99
C ILE A 524 -36.88 6.80 -6.48
N ILE A 525 -35.86 6.27 -7.16
CA ILE A 525 -34.46 6.70 -7.01
C ILE A 525 -34.28 8.00 -7.79
N THR A 526 -33.78 9.05 -7.15
CA THR A 526 -33.59 10.39 -7.75
C THR A 526 -32.12 10.84 -7.69
N GLY A 527 -31.73 11.74 -8.59
CA GLY A 527 -30.38 12.34 -8.62
C GLY A 527 -30.24 13.38 -9.73
N SER A 528 -29.35 14.35 -9.57
CA SER A 528 -29.33 15.59 -10.40
C SER A 528 -27.99 15.88 -11.11
N LYS A 529 -27.08 14.90 -11.18
CA LYS A 529 -25.79 15.07 -11.88
C LYS A 529 -26.01 15.23 -13.38
N ASN A 530 -25.27 16.15 -13.99
CA ASN A 530 -25.35 16.51 -15.40
C ASN A 530 -23.96 16.88 -15.96
N ILE A 531 -23.84 17.03 -17.29
CA ILE A 531 -22.54 17.33 -17.92
C ILE A 531 -22.01 18.74 -17.65
N ALA A 532 -22.87 19.71 -17.30
CA ALA A 532 -22.44 21.06 -16.95
C ALA A 532 -21.76 21.12 -15.56
N ASP A 533 -21.89 20.06 -14.74
CA ASP A 533 -21.13 19.90 -13.48
C ASP A 533 -19.66 19.45 -13.72
N GLY A 534 -19.14 19.54 -14.96
CA GLY A 534 -17.76 19.16 -15.32
C GLY A 534 -17.50 17.64 -15.42
N VAL A 535 -18.53 16.80 -15.26
CA VAL A 535 -18.39 15.33 -15.26
C VAL A 535 -18.74 14.70 -16.61
N ARG A 536 -17.97 13.68 -17.02
CA ARG A 536 -18.24 12.93 -18.26
C ARG A 536 -19.60 12.22 -18.19
N ILE A 537 -20.33 12.17 -19.31
CA ILE A 537 -21.74 11.73 -19.38
C ILE A 537 -22.03 10.40 -18.66
N TRP A 538 -21.17 9.37 -18.78
CA TRP A 538 -21.39 8.09 -18.09
C TRP A 538 -21.26 8.13 -16.56
N LYS A 539 -20.72 9.22 -15.99
CA LYS A 539 -20.70 9.50 -14.55
C LYS A 539 -21.90 10.35 -14.08
N THR A 540 -22.81 10.76 -14.98
CA THR A 540 -24.06 11.50 -14.63
C THR A 540 -25.22 10.61 -14.18
N ALA A 541 -25.08 9.28 -14.28
CA ALA A 541 -26.16 8.33 -14.03
C ALA A 541 -26.77 8.45 -12.63
N THR A 542 -28.09 8.67 -12.56
CA THR A 542 -28.85 8.61 -11.29
C THR A 542 -28.78 7.22 -10.65
N PHE A 543 -28.88 6.17 -11.46
CA PHE A 543 -28.71 4.79 -11.01
C PHE A 543 -27.77 4.03 -11.97
N ALA A 544 -26.89 3.20 -11.42
CA ALA A 544 -25.89 2.45 -12.17
C ALA A 544 -25.87 0.97 -11.74
N VAL A 545 -25.76 0.06 -12.70
CA VAL A 545 -25.68 -1.39 -12.49
C VAL A 545 -24.42 -1.92 -13.15
N ASP A 546 -23.45 -2.34 -12.33
CA ASP A 546 -22.14 -2.89 -12.76
C ASP A 546 -21.94 -4.37 -12.35
N SER A 547 -23.01 -5.06 -11.90
CA SER A 547 -22.97 -6.46 -11.47
C SER A 547 -24.01 -7.35 -12.19
N ASP A 548 -23.58 -8.56 -12.57
CA ASP A 548 -24.34 -9.47 -13.43
C ASP A 548 -25.61 -10.04 -12.74
N ARG A 549 -26.61 -10.36 -13.58
CA ARG A 549 -27.91 -10.94 -13.20
C ARG A 549 -28.74 -10.06 -12.26
N PHE A 550 -28.49 -8.74 -12.29
CA PHE A 550 -29.28 -7.75 -11.58
C PHE A 550 -30.74 -7.78 -12.05
N THR A 551 -31.70 -7.73 -11.12
CA THR A 551 -33.13 -7.61 -11.43
C THR A 551 -33.74 -6.43 -10.69
N ALA A 552 -34.46 -5.54 -11.37
CA ALA A 552 -35.26 -4.47 -10.79
C ALA A 552 -36.74 -4.69 -11.12
N MET A 553 -37.61 -4.55 -10.13
CA MET A 553 -39.06 -4.71 -10.31
C MET A 553 -39.83 -3.56 -9.64
N ARG A 554 -40.77 -2.92 -10.35
CA ARG A 554 -41.65 -1.86 -9.82
C ARG A 554 -40.92 -0.62 -9.25
N LEU A 555 -39.78 -0.24 -9.82
CA LEU A 555 -38.97 0.89 -9.38
C LEU A 555 -39.08 2.09 -10.32
N GLY A 556 -39.05 3.30 -9.73
CA GLY A 556 -38.82 4.54 -10.44
C GLY A 556 -37.34 4.92 -10.41
N ILE A 557 -36.82 5.47 -11.50
CA ILE A 557 -35.47 6.03 -11.61
C ILE A 557 -35.61 7.36 -12.35
N ARG A 558 -35.23 8.48 -11.74
CA ARG A 558 -35.46 9.82 -12.28
C ARG A 558 -34.23 10.72 -12.14
N ASN A 559 -33.68 11.18 -13.27
CA ASN A 559 -32.76 12.32 -13.22
C ASN A 559 -33.55 13.63 -13.05
N THR A 560 -33.11 14.51 -12.14
CA THR A 560 -33.81 15.73 -11.73
C THR A 560 -33.05 17.03 -12.07
N ALA A 561 -32.00 16.97 -12.89
CA ALA A 561 -31.15 18.14 -13.20
C ALA A 561 -31.86 19.33 -13.89
N GLY A 562 -33.04 19.12 -14.47
CA GLY A 562 -33.83 20.15 -15.16
C GLY A 562 -33.47 20.29 -16.65
N GLU A 563 -34.37 20.88 -17.44
CA GLU A 563 -34.23 20.97 -18.91
C GLU A 563 -33.08 21.90 -19.34
N GLU A 564 -32.73 22.89 -18.51
CA GLU A 564 -31.67 23.88 -18.81
C GLU A 564 -30.22 23.34 -18.71
N LYS A 565 -30.01 22.13 -18.16
CA LYS A 565 -28.67 21.61 -17.79
C LYS A 565 -28.08 20.52 -18.71
N GLN A 566 -28.54 20.45 -19.97
CA GLN A 566 -28.02 19.55 -21.02
C GLN A 566 -28.08 18.05 -20.67
N GLN A 567 -27.25 17.20 -21.32
CA GLN A 567 -27.37 15.73 -21.34
C GLN A 567 -27.25 15.08 -19.95
N THR A 568 -28.08 14.07 -19.68
CA THR A 568 -28.14 13.36 -18.39
C THR A 568 -28.50 11.89 -18.54
N LEU A 569 -27.79 11.01 -17.86
CA LEU A 569 -28.21 9.61 -17.71
C LEU A 569 -29.14 9.45 -16.50
N ALA A 570 -30.29 8.78 -16.69
CA ALA A 570 -31.10 8.29 -15.57
C ALA A 570 -30.63 6.88 -15.15
N LEU A 571 -30.38 6.00 -16.13
CA LEU A 571 -29.93 4.63 -15.89
C LEU A 571 -28.71 4.26 -16.75
N ARG A 572 -27.64 3.78 -16.11
CA ARG A 572 -26.50 3.11 -16.77
C ARG A 572 -26.47 1.63 -16.41
N VAL A 573 -26.30 0.75 -17.39
CA VAL A 573 -26.15 -0.70 -17.16
C VAL A 573 -24.95 -1.25 -17.92
N LYS A 574 -24.00 -1.82 -17.17
CA LYS A 574 -22.74 -2.43 -17.63
C LYS A 574 -22.61 -3.83 -16.99
N ALA A 575 -23.64 -4.64 -17.16
CA ALA A 575 -23.80 -5.94 -16.52
C ALA A 575 -24.57 -6.91 -17.44
N ASP A 576 -24.21 -8.19 -17.41
CA ASP A 576 -24.87 -9.23 -18.21
C ASP A 576 -26.11 -9.80 -17.52
N LYS A 577 -27.12 -10.14 -18.33
CA LYS A 577 -28.42 -10.68 -17.90
C LYS A 577 -29.19 -9.76 -16.93
N SER A 578 -29.09 -8.44 -17.10
CA SER A 578 -29.87 -7.50 -16.28
C SER A 578 -31.34 -7.46 -16.72
N ILE A 579 -32.28 -7.47 -15.78
CA ILE A 579 -33.73 -7.47 -16.03
C ILE A 579 -34.39 -6.29 -15.30
N PHE A 580 -35.24 -5.54 -16.01
CA PHE A 580 -36.07 -4.48 -15.46
C PHE A 580 -37.54 -4.79 -15.79
N PHE A 581 -38.39 -4.92 -14.77
CA PHE A 581 -39.80 -5.28 -14.93
C PHE A 581 -40.72 -4.23 -14.29
N ASN A 582 -41.70 -3.72 -15.02
CA ASN A 582 -42.62 -2.67 -14.55
C ASN A 582 -41.91 -1.46 -13.92
N CYS A 583 -40.75 -1.06 -14.47
CA CYS A 583 -39.97 0.07 -13.97
C CYS A 583 -40.25 1.34 -14.78
N ARG A 584 -40.13 2.51 -14.14
CA ARG A 584 -40.30 3.82 -14.78
C ARG A 584 -38.97 4.56 -14.76
N ILE A 585 -38.43 4.87 -15.93
CA ILE A 585 -37.11 5.49 -16.10
C ILE A 585 -37.32 6.85 -16.76
N GLU A 586 -36.91 7.92 -16.09
CA GLU A 586 -37.17 9.30 -16.50
C GLU A 586 -35.86 10.10 -16.54
N GLY A 587 -35.56 10.74 -17.67
CA GLY A 587 -34.40 11.62 -17.80
C GLY A 587 -34.54 12.60 -18.95
N ASN A 588 -33.52 13.43 -19.14
CA ASN A 588 -33.39 14.27 -20.33
C ASN A 588 -32.67 13.46 -21.43
N GLN A 589 -32.09 14.14 -22.42
CA GLN A 589 -31.30 13.51 -23.49
C GLN A 589 -30.30 12.49 -22.93
N ASP A 590 -30.29 11.30 -23.56
CA ASP A 590 -29.53 10.09 -23.20
C ASP A 590 -30.02 9.32 -21.95
N THR A 591 -31.28 9.52 -21.54
CA THR A 591 -31.98 8.87 -20.40
C THR A 591 -31.51 7.44 -20.02
N LEU A 592 -31.37 6.54 -21.00
CA LEU A 592 -30.95 5.16 -20.80
C LEU A 592 -29.64 4.88 -21.55
N PHE A 593 -28.61 4.44 -20.82
CA PHE A 593 -27.34 4.00 -21.39
C PHE A 593 -27.10 2.50 -21.14
N ALA A 594 -27.57 1.69 -22.09
CA ALA A 594 -27.25 0.27 -22.19
C ALA A 594 -25.80 0.12 -22.70
N GLN A 595 -24.85 0.15 -21.77
CA GLN A 595 -23.41 0.25 -22.07
C GLN A 595 -22.85 -1.04 -22.66
N ALA A 596 -23.18 -2.20 -22.08
CA ALA A 596 -22.65 -3.50 -22.49
C ALA A 596 -23.52 -4.69 -22.03
N TYR A 597 -23.29 -5.85 -22.63
CA TYR A 597 -23.89 -7.15 -22.28
C TYR A 597 -25.43 -7.22 -22.44
N ARG A 598 -26.05 -8.34 -22.03
CA ARG A 598 -27.47 -8.61 -22.28
C ARG A 598 -28.38 -7.95 -21.27
N GLN A 599 -29.39 -7.22 -21.73
CA GLN A 599 -30.31 -6.48 -20.87
C GLN A 599 -31.77 -6.66 -21.34
N PHE A 600 -32.73 -6.68 -20.42
CA PHE A 600 -34.13 -6.93 -20.72
C PHE A 600 -35.02 -5.95 -19.97
N TYR A 601 -35.84 -5.18 -20.69
CA TYR A 601 -36.80 -4.21 -20.17
C TYR A 601 -38.20 -4.68 -20.55
N ARG A 602 -39.00 -5.08 -19.55
CA ARG A 602 -40.36 -5.62 -19.74
C ARG A 602 -41.39 -4.79 -18.99
N SER A 603 -42.48 -4.43 -19.66
CA SER A 603 -43.57 -3.62 -19.08
C SER A 603 -43.10 -2.28 -18.48
N CYS A 604 -41.96 -1.76 -18.94
CA CYS A 604 -41.36 -0.53 -18.42
C CYS A 604 -41.90 0.72 -19.13
N VAL A 605 -41.77 1.89 -18.49
CA VAL A 605 -42.06 3.19 -19.10
C VAL A 605 -40.78 4.01 -19.11
N ILE A 606 -40.22 4.27 -20.29
CA ILE A 606 -39.01 5.06 -20.50
C ILE A 606 -39.43 6.43 -21.04
N LEU A 607 -39.32 7.45 -20.20
CA LEU A 607 -39.68 8.83 -20.52
C LEU A 607 -38.41 9.63 -20.80
N VAL A 608 -38.31 10.13 -22.03
CA VAL A 608 -37.18 10.94 -22.47
C VAL A 608 -37.68 12.36 -22.71
N LYS A 609 -37.15 13.31 -21.95
CA LYS A 609 -37.49 14.74 -22.06
C LYS A 609 -36.59 15.43 -23.10
N PRO A 610 -37.12 16.39 -23.87
CA PRO A 610 -36.29 17.24 -24.73
C PRO A 610 -35.24 17.99 -23.91
N SER A 611 -34.01 18.09 -24.41
CA SER A 611 -32.95 18.94 -23.84
C SER A 611 -32.86 20.31 -24.49
N LEU A 612 -33.28 20.43 -25.77
CA LEU A 612 -33.20 21.65 -26.56
C LEU A 612 -34.31 21.66 -27.64
N PRO A 613 -34.86 22.84 -28.01
CA PRO A 613 -35.75 22.96 -29.17
C PRO A 613 -35.09 22.42 -30.44
N GLY A 614 -35.81 21.57 -31.19
CA GLY A 614 -35.38 21.08 -32.50
C GLY A 614 -34.32 19.96 -32.52
N LYS A 615 -33.85 19.45 -31.36
CA LYS A 615 -32.98 18.26 -31.33
C LYS A 615 -33.79 16.96 -31.21
N PRO A 616 -33.38 15.88 -31.89
CA PRO A 616 -34.07 14.59 -31.80
C PRO A 616 -33.89 13.96 -30.41
N THR A 617 -34.98 13.41 -29.88
CA THR A 617 -35.02 12.68 -28.61
C THR A 617 -34.55 11.24 -28.83
N VAL A 618 -33.29 10.94 -28.49
CA VAL A 618 -32.65 9.64 -28.76
C VAL A 618 -32.51 8.78 -27.51
N VAL A 619 -32.83 7.49 -27.61
CA VAL A 619 -32.40 6.46 -26.65
C VAL A 619 -31.10 5.85 -27.15
N THR A 620 -29.97 6.19 -26.52
CA THR A 620 -28.64 5.72 -26.94
C THR A 620 -28.29 4.36 -26.34
N ALA A 621 -28.30 3.33 -27.16
CA ALA A 621 -27.64 2.06 -26.85
C ALA A 621 -26.40 1.89 -27.75
N HIS A 622 -25.35 1.30 -27.17
CA HIS A 622 -24.05 0.86 -27.73
C HIS A 622 -22.85 1.49 -27.02
N GLY A 623 -22.15 0.66 -26.23
CA GLY A 623 -20.85 0.98 -25.64
C GLY A 623 -19.83 -0.15 -25.84
N ARG A 624 -19.95 -0.89 -26.95
CA ARG A 624 -19.06 -2.02 -27.31
C ARG A 624 -17.62 -1.55 -27.47
N ARG A 625 -16.69 -2.14 -26.73
CA ARG A 625 -15.24 -1.87 -26.85
C ARG A 625 -14.44 -3.01 -27.51
N ASP A 626 -15.05 -4.18 -27.71
CA ASP A 626 -14.40 -5.40 -28.22
C ASP A 626 -15.36 -6.23 -29.11
N ARG A 627 -14.80 -7.02 -30.05
CA ARG A 627 -15.45 -7.55 -31.26
C ARG A 627 -16.23 -8.88 -31.23
N GLN A 628 -16.22 -9.81 -30.27
CA GLN A 628 -15.68 -9.86 -28.91
C GLN A 628 -16.85 -9.82 -27.92
N GLN A 629 -17.22 -8.61 -27.47
CA GLN A 629 -18.22 -8.40 -26.41
C GLN A 629 -19.65 -8.71 -26.86
N THR A 630 -20.40 -9.49 -26.09
CA THR A 630 -21.87 -9.62 -26.26
C THR A 630 -22.55 -8.30 -25.92
N THR A 631 -23.53 -7.90 -26.72
CA THR A 631 -24.27 -6.65 -26.54
C THR A 631 -25.68 -6.83 -27.12
N GLY A 632 -26.68 -6.28 -26.44
CA GLY A 632 -28.07 -6.34 -26.88
C GLY A 632 -29.02 -6.08 -25.74
N PHE A 633 -30.03 -5.26 -25.99
CA PHE A 633 -31.10 -4.98 -25.04
C PHE A 633 -32.44 -5.31 -25.70
N VAL A 634 -33.35 -5.92 -24.94
CA VAL A 634 -34.71 -6.26 -25.40
C VAL A 634 -35.70 -5.35 -24.70
N VAL A 635 -36.60 -4.73 -25.45
CA VAL A 635 -37.69 -3.90 -24.94
C VAL A 635 -39.01 -4.57 -25.31
N HIS A 636 -39.74 -5.09 -24.31
CA HIS A 636 -40.91 -5.94 -24.51
C HIS A 636 -42.11 -5.43 -23.72
N HIS A 637 -43.26 -5.23 -24.38
CA HIS A 637 -44.46 -4.58 -23.79
C HIS A 637 -44.18 -3.29 -23.01
N SER A 638 -43.11 -2.57 -23.34
CA SER A 638 -42.68 -1.35 -22.66
C SER A 638 -42.95 -0.14 -23.55
N GLN A 639 -43.22 1.02 -22.95
CA GLN A 639 -43.47 2.28 -23.65
C GLN A 639 -42.20 3.13 -23.63
N VAL A 640 -41.79 3.65 -24.79
CA VAL A 640 -40.79 4.72 -24.90
C VAL A 640 -41.54 5.97 -25.34
N VAL A 641 -41.53 7.00 -24.49
CA VAL A 641 -42.41 8.18 -24.64
C VAL A 641 -41.57 9.45 -24.60
N ALA A 642 -41.68 10.27 -25.64
CA ALA A 642 -41.18 11.64 -25.62
C ALA A 642 -42.13 12.50 -24.79
N ALA A 643 -41.60 13.25 -23.81
CA ALA A 643 -42.42 14.22 -23.09
C ALA A 643 -42.77 15.41 -24.01
N ALA A 644 -44.04 15.81 -24.02
CA ALA A 644 -44.46 17.03 -24.73
C ALA A 644 -43.80 18.26 -24.09
N PRO A 645 -43.34 19.25 -24.89
CA PRO A 645 -42.82 20.50 -24.34
C PRO A 645 -43.93 21.25 -23.57
N PRO A 646 -43.60 21.92 -22.46
CA PRO A 646 -44.60 22.67 -21.69
C PRO A 646 -45.21 23.79 -22.53
N ALA A 647 -46.52 24.01 -22.36
CA ALA A 647 -47.25 25.06 -23.07
C ALA A 647 -46.68 26.45 -22.70
N ALA A 648 -46.21 27.20 -23.70
CA ALA A 648 -45.66 28.52 -23.49
C ALA A 648 -46.71 29.50 -22.96
N PHE A 649 -46.31 30.34 -22.00
CA PHE A 649 -47.15 31.43 -21.48
C PHE A 649 -47.50 32.44 -22.57
N ALA A 650 -48.72 32.37 -23.11
CA ALA A 650 -49.25 33.38 -23.99
C ALA A 650 -49.55 34.67 -23.21
N ARG A 651 -48.95 35.80 -23.61
CA ARG A 651 -49.34 37.13 -23.13
C ARG A 651 -50.74 37.49 -23.64
N PRO A 652 -51.56 38.23 -22.86
CA PRO A 652 -52.94 38.52 -23.23
C PRO A 652 -53.03 39.58 -24.35
N ARG A 653 -54.00 39.40 -25.25
CA ARG A 653 -54.61 40.49 -26.05
C ARG A 653 -56.12 40.48 -25.83
N ALA A 654 -56.72 41.66 -25.94
CA ALA A 654 -58.01 41.98 -25.35
C ALA A 654 -59.21 41.92 -26.33
N ALA A 655 -60.39 41.81 -25.74
CA ALA A 655 -61.72 42.22 -26.23
C ALA A 655 -62.35 41.53 -27.47
N GLY A 656 -63.57 41.00 -27.27
CA GLY A 656 -64.47 40.51 -28.31
C GLY A 656 -65.76 39.92 -27.71
N LEU A 657 -66.94 40.29 -28.22
CA LEU A 657 -68.25 40.09 -27.56
C LEU A 657 -69.09 38.94 -28.14
N ARG A 658 -69.57 38.05 -27.23
CA ARG A 658 -70.92 37.41 -27.19
C ARG A 658 -71.39 36.45 -28.34
N PRO A 659 -72.51 35.68 -28.16
CA PRO A 659 -72.63 34.27 -28.62
C PRO A 659 -73.93 34.03 -29.45
N PRO A 660 -74.64 32.87 -29.42
CA PRO A 660 -74.27 31.43 -29.32
C PRO A 660 -74.72 30.59 -30.55
N GLY A 661 -74.25 29.33 -30.68
CA GLY A 661 -74.68 28.41 -31.76
C GLY A 661 -74.78 26.94 -31.31
N ALA A 662 -75.90 26.29 -31.63
CA ALA A 662 -76.35 25.04 -31.01
C ALA A 662 -75.84 23.72 -31.63
N ALA A 663 -75.97 22.65 -30.82
CA ALA A 663 -76.44 21.31 -31.17
C ALA A 663 -75.47 20.19 -31.67
N ARG A 664 -75.41 19.16 -30.81
CA ARG A 664 -75.54 17.69 -31.08
C ARG A 664 -74.43 16.95 -31.87
N GLY A 665 -73.99 15.85 -31.25
CA GLY A 665 -73.23 14.75 -31.84
C GLY A 665 -72.92 13.73 -30.73
N GLU A 666 -73.58 12.57 -30.76
CA GLU A 666 -73.62 11.64 -29.62
C GLU A 666 -72.39 10.72 -29.51
N ASP A 667 -71.97 10.54 -28.25
CA ASP A 667 -71.52 9.29 -27.61
C ASP A 667 -70.88 8.16 -28.44
N SER A 668 -69.62 7.86 -28.12
CA SER A 668 -69.24 6.46 -27.86
C SER A 668 -68.13 6.37 -26.80
N GLY A 669 -68.39 5.58 -25.76
CA GLY A 669 -67.57 5.48 -24.55
C GLY A 669 -66.21 4.75 -24.67
N PRO A 670 -65.45 4.69 -23.56
CA PRO A 670 -63.99 4.54 -23.60
C PRO A 670 -63.49 3.08 -23.50
N ARG A 671 -62.33 2.80 -24.12
CA ARG A 671 -61.49 1.66 -23.74
C ARG A 671 -60.51 2.08 -22.63
N ARG A 672 -60.49 1.31 -21.54
CA ARG A 672 -59.82 1.63 -20.27
C ARG A 672 -58.30 1.54 -20.35
N ASP A 673 -57.62 2.59 -19.90
CA ASP A 673 -56.25 2.51 -19.41
C ASP A 673 -56.16 1.63 -18.15
N THR A 674 -55.10 0.82 -18.05
CA THR A 674 -54.77 0.05 -16.85
C THR A 674 -54.08 0.94 -15.80
N ALA A 675 -54.89 1.69 -15.06
CA ALA A 675 -54.41 2.60 -14.01
C ALA A 675 -53.78 1.85 -12.81
N GLU A 676 -52.45 1.86 -12.73
CA GLU A 676 -51.66 1.43 -11.56
C GLU A 676 -52.03 2.29 -10.33
N ARG A 677 -52.80 1.74 -9.38
CA ARG A 677 -53.18 2.41 -8.11
C ARG A 677 -52.05 2.28 -7.07
N CYS A 678 -51.57 3.40 -6.53
CA CYS A 678 -50.50 3.42 -5.50
C CYS A 678 -50.88 4.35 -4.33
N ASN A 679 -51.05 3.82 -3.11
CA ASN A 679 -51.49 4.57 -1.93
C ASN A 679 -50.33 4.98 -0.99
N SER A 680 -50.22 6.28 -0.66
CA SER A 680 -49.42 6.91 0.42
C SER A 680 -47.88 6.72 0.41
N ALA A 681 -47.11 7.82 0.44
CA ALA A 681 -45.71 7.87 -0.04
C ALA A 681 -44.60 7.62 1.00
N ILE A 682 -43.44 7.16 0.50
CA ILE A 682 -42.11 7.30 1.10
C ILE A 682 -41.19 7.79 -0.04
N VAL A 683 -40.39 8.83 0.19
CA VAL A 683 -39.44 9.39 -0.79
C VAL A 683 -38.04 9.37 -0.19
N VAL A 684 -37.08 8.74 -0.87
CA VAL A 684 -35.66 8.75 -0.50
C VAL A 684 -34.91 9.66 -1.46
N ALA A 685 -34.49 10.82 -0.98
CA ALA A 685 -33.60 11.72 -1.71
C ALA A 685 -32.13 11.35 -1.39
N SER A 686 -31.32 11.14 -2.42
CA SER A 686 -29.89 10.80 -2.26
C SER A 686 -29.09 11.33 -3.43
N GLN A 687 -27.96 12.00 -3.19
CA GLN A 687 -27.08 12.46 -4.27
C GLN A 687 -26.18 11.32 -4.78
N GLY A 688 -26.70 10.51 -5.71
CA GLY A 688 -25.94 9.47 -6.41
C GLY A 688 -25.73 8.21 -5.57
N LEU A 689 -26.71 7.31 -5.62
CA LEU A 689 -26.71 6.07 -4.83
C LEU A 689 -25.92 4.96 -5.54
N SER A 690 -24.73 4.63 -5.04
CA SER A 690 -24.06 3.35 -5.32
C SER A 690 -24.40 2.36 -4.21
N ILE A 691 -25.16 1.32 -4.53
CA ILE A 691 -25.64 0.36 -3.52
C ILE A 691 -24.60 -0.76 -3.34
N SER A 692 -23.81 -0.67 -2.27
CA SER A 692 -23.14 -1.83 -1.67
C SER A 692 -23.98 -2.29 -0.47
N LEU A 693 -24.59 -3.48 -0.56
CA LEU A 693 -25.38 -4.08 0.52
C LEU A 693 -24.52 -5.11 1.27
N SER A 694 -23.92 -4.70 2.38
CA SER A 694 -23.38 -5.63 3.38
C SER A 694 -24.55 -6.33 4.08
N ARG A 695 -24.51 -7.68 4.14
CA ARG A 695 -25.63 -8.46 4.65
C ARG A 695 -25.41 -8.83 6.11
N ARG A 696 -26.17 -8.22 7.02
CA ARG A 696 -26.56 -8.93 8.26
C ARG A 696 -27.62 -9.97 7.91
N VAL A 697 -27.47 -11.17 8.46
CA VAL A 697 -28.55 -12.14 8.73
C VAL A 697 -28.41 -12.51 10.19
#